data_AF-A0AA41Q0G5-F1
#
_entry.id   AF-A0AA41Q0G5-F1
#
_cell.length_a   1.000
_cell.length_b   1.000
_cell.length_c   1.000
_cell.angle_alpha   90.00
_cell.angle_beta   90.00
_cell.angle_gamma   90.00
#
_symmetry.space_group_name_H-M   'P 1'
#
loop_
_entity.id
_entity.type
_entity.pdbx_description
1 polymer ?
#
loop_
_entity_poly.entity_id
_entity_poly.type
_entity_poly.pdbx_seq_one_letter_code
_entity_poly.pdbx_strand_id
1 'polypeptide(L)'
;MSRFDNSVALRAAVYAAYRLAPAPTAAKLAERLKPETLKALQAHYVAPPRQVAEAVLASGDRDLLVAYARNEHMGEDTALALARQGDPVVGHALATSGNRSERVRDAVWEAADAADPRWRTALIEPLLSDRTPWRLRGALDSRFPELVRHAVAELGRSLPPGVVMDCVLRNLADTEPGGVRTELLLFAEVFEGEEDGLGHPGMGAAFRAAADSADPPTALRAARVRFSGDPEPRPEHDAWLTALRYGGPDDTPPGGVDWAAVHREEVRQPFSQRTRIRLTRHQGCPPELLFDAVRAGLGSYHADGFGPLPLAAALPPEAPDGMQLVELLTRGLRAGWFGIDDVLARVGPASAVLEALHRMSPRRADGAGVADGGVGVDDTPDVVDDEDADDPAYNGSARYRGHLPAALAQAVVQLIAPLGDDPETWIALYKTLARFPGSCQELVAAAVEQVAVARERGTPVVWTRGLEPRFPAEAPEGSRKQLYALLAAAPDHVQRAVIPALDARAVQHLTIYYPLSAAVRTHIYAVCGMPAAVANAAHWEMPQDVIDGLLDLDDPEVNAALYDFGAISQDERVRICAGRPRRGGDRVVPVSPALGELFARTSPASRRNWLLAALDSGDPLLVRAMLGRTRLQTDPGRLRVAIGLWERHGPDAVAALLDETEFPGRRPSTKHPFPPAMHNQLRAAIGADTPEEGLRALQEALAAARSADSVAQFLLRRTGKADERLEHFEAEYGIPLPWAHLTALAEEQAFADGPSAALASHRDCPRQLLVAYLAAVPLAMRVHDRDWLDTALADGRLLPGDLLALASPAGVVVECLTQMSENGWAGRSGSARSVGPVGPVGLDGADDPDAPVSPRAAALSLMAAAGFDPADPEHWAVGVRLIGDFAGTIPELLATAAAIAD
;
A
#
# COMPACT_ATOMS: atom_id res chain seq x y z
N MET A 1 13.65 -28.08 3.85
CA MET A 1 13.92 -27.19 2.71
C MET A 1 12.83 -27.40 1.69
N SER A 2 11.99 -26.38 1.50
CA SER A 2 10.77 -26.43 0.71
C SER A 2 11.09 -26.46 -0.78
N ARG A 3 10.44 -27.32 -1.57
CA ARG A 3 10.57 -27.37 -3.04
C ARG A 3 10.22 -26.03 -3.73
N PHE A 4 9.64 -25.07 -3.02
CA PHE A 4 9.32 -23.73 -3.53
C PHE A 4 10.56 -22.84 -3.76
N ASP A 5 11.67 -23.01 -3.05
CA ASP A 5 12.84 -22.12 -3.20
C ASP A 5 13.61 -22.40 -4.52
N ASN A 6 13.67 -23.66 -4.99
CA ASN A 6 14.46 -24.01 -6.18
C ASN A 6 13.83 -23.54 -7.50
N SER A 7 12.52 -23.30 -7.59
CA SER A 7 11.91 -22.80 -8.84
C SER A 7 12.20 -21.33 -9.09
N VAL A 8 12.30 -20.52 -8.02
CA VAL A 8 12.58 -19.09 -8.14
C VAL A 8 14.03 -18.87 -8.56
N ALA A 9 14.98 -19.51 -7.87
CA ALA A 9 16.40 -19.44 -8.23
C ALA A 9 16.67 -19.96 -9.65
N LEU A 10 16.06 -21.08 -10.05
CA LEU A 10 16.19 -21.60 -11.41
C LEU A 10 15.66 -20.62 -12.45
N ARG A 11 14.45 -20.07 -12.24
CA ARG A 11 13.86 -19.07 -13.15
C ARG A 11 14.76 -17.85 -13.28
N ALA A 12 15.22 -17.32 -12.15
CA ALA A 12 16.10 -16.17 -12.07
C ALA A 12 17.42 -16.44 -12.84
N ALA A 13 18.01 -17.62 -12.68
CA ALA A 13 19.21 -18.04 -13.39
C ALA A 13 19.00 -18.18 -14.90
N VAL A 14 17.90 -18.82 -15.33
CA VAL A 14 17.54 -18.89 -16.76
C VAL A 14 17.41 -17.49 -17.34
N TYR A 15 16.67 -16.60 -16.68
CA TYR A 15 16.46 -15.23 -17.15
C TYR A 15 17.76 -14.42 -17.19
N ALA A 16 18.65 -14.59 -16.19
CA ALA A 16 19.97 -13.99 -16.20
C ALA A 16 20.82 -14.51 -17.38
N ALA A 17 20.79 -15.81 -17.67
CA ALA A 17 21.53 -16.40 -18.79
C ALA A 17 21.13 -15.78 -20.13
N TYR A 18 19.83 -15.68 -20.42
CA TYR A 18 19.35 -15.03 -21.65
C TYR A 18 19.68 -13.53 -21.72
N ARG A 19 19.67 -12.82 -20.59
CA ARG A 19 20.03 -11.39 -20.56
C ARG A 19 21.50 -11.16 -20.83
N LEU A 20 22.38 -12.02 -20.31
CA LEU A 20 23.82 -11.83 -20.34
C LEU A 20 24.49 -12.47 -21.57
N ALA A 21 23.92 -13.53 -22.14
CA ALA A 21 24.40 -14.15 -23.36
C ALA A 21 24.29 -13.19 -24.58
N PRO A 22 25.26 -13.21 -25.51
CA PRO A 22 25.12 -12.58 -26.81
C PRO A 22 23.91 -13.14 -27.58
N ALA A 23 23.29 -12.33 -28.45
CA ALA A 23 22.08 -12.73 -29.18
C ALA A 23 22.19 -14.08 -29.95
N PRO A 24 23.32 -14.40 -30.64
CA PRO A 24 23.47 -15.71 -31.29
C PRO A 24 23.48 -16.89 -30.31
N THR A 25 24.00 -16.67 -29.11
CA THR A 25 24.07 -17.68 -28.05
C THR A 25 22.71 -17.85 -27.37
N ALA A 26 21.99 -16.76 -27.11
CA ALA A 26 20.63 -16.79 -26.56
C ALA A 26 19.68 -17.70 -27.38
N ALA A 27 19.78 -17.67 -28.72
CA ALA A 27 19.00 -18.58 -29.57
C ALA A 27 19.35 -20.06 -29.35
N LYS A 28 20.64 -20.39 -29.17
CA LYS A 28 21.11 -21.76 -28.87
C LYS A 28 20.71 -22.21 -27.46
N LEU A 29 20.57 -21.28 -26.51
CA LEU A 29 20.12 -21.60 -25.15
C LEU A 29 18.69 -22.16 -25.14
N ALA A 30 17.80 -21.72 -26.03
CA ALA A 30 16.44 -22.25 -26.10
C ALA A 30 16.42 -23.77 -26.38
N GLU A 31 17.34 -24.25 -27.22
CA GLU A 31 17.51 -25.68 -27.49
C GLU A 31 18.18 -26.38 -26.29
N ARG A 32 19.29 -25.82 -25.79
CA ARG A 32 20.12 -26.49 -24.79
C ARG A 32 19.51 -26.54 -23.39
N LEU A 33 18.77 -25.51 -23.02
CA LEU A 33 18.08 -25.30 -21.75
C LEU A 33 16.55 -25.47 -21.89
N LYS A 34 16.07 -26.27 -22.85
CA LYS A 34 14.63 -26.44 -23.10
C LYS A 34 13.84 -26.80 -21.82
N PRO A 35 14.21 -27.83 -21.02
CA PRO A 35 13.47 -28.17 -19.80
C PRO A 35 13.42 -27.05 -18.76
N GLU A 36 14.54 -26.35 -18.57
CA GLU A 36 14.69 -25.27 -17.59
C GLU A 36 13.93 -24.02 -18.03
N THR A 37 13.99 -23.68 -19.32
CA THR A 37 13.24 -22.56 -19.93
C THR A 37 11.74 -22.81 -19.85
N LEU A 38 11.29 -24.03 -20.13
CA LEU A 38 9.87 -24.41 -20.01
C LEU A 38 9.38 -24.23 -18.57
N LYS A 39 10.15 -24.69 -17.58
CA LYS A 39 9.83 -24.50 -16.17
C LYS A 39 9.82 -23.03 -15.74
N ALA A 40 10.75 -22.22 -16.27
CA ALA A 40 10.81 -20.78 -16.02
C ALA A 40 9.59 -20.03 -16.59
N LEU A 41 9.17 -20.36 -17.81
CA LEU A 41 8.00 -19.76 -18.47
C LEU A 41 6.68 -20.13 -17.80
N GLN A 42 6.59 -21.34 -17.22
CA GLN A 42 5.42 -21.83 -16.50
C GLN A 42 5.28 -21.23 -15.09
N ALA A 43 6.32 -20.60 -14.56
CA ALA A 43 6.24 -19.97 -13.26
C ALA A 43 5.33 -18.74 -13.33
N HIS A 44 4.30 -18.73 -12.50
CA HIS A 44 3.36 -17.62 -12.40
C HIS A 44 4.07 -16.32 -11.92
N TYR A 45 3.48 -15.17 -12.25
CA TYR A 45 3.77 -13.83 -11.69
C TYR A 45 5.00 -13.06 -12.20
N VAL A 46 5.75 -13.54 -13.21
CA VAL A 46 6.90 -12.77 -13.74
C VAL A 46 6.93 -12.79 -15.26
N ALA A 47 7.05 -11.59 -15.84
CA ALA A 47 7.26 -11.39 -17.27
C ALA A 47 8.63 -11.94 -17.71
N PRO A 48 8.70 -12.83 -18.71
CA PRO A 48 9.97 -13.25 -19.24
C PRO A 48 10.71 -12.06 -19.87
N PRO A 49 12.03 -11.93 -19.66
CA PRO A 49 12.83 -10.91 -20.33
C PRO A 49 12.66 -10.96 -21.84
N ARG A 50 12.79 -9.80 -22.50
CA ARG A 50 12.71 -9.68 -23.96
C ARG A 50 13.60 -10.69 -24.69
N GLN A 51 14.81 -10.95 -24.18
CA GLN A 51 15.76 -11.90 -24.77
C GLN A 51 15.26 -13.35 -24.71
N VAL A 52 14.55 -13.73 -23.64
CA VAL A 52 13.91 -15.05 -23.52
C VAL A 52 12.79 -15.16 -24.56
N ALA A 53 11.95 -14.13 -24.65
CA ALA A 53 10.87 -14.08 -25.64
C ALA A 53 11.39 -14.20 -27.08
N GLU A 54 12.39 -13.40 -27.45
CA GLU A 54 13.01 -13.43 -28.79
C GLU A 54 13.62 -14.80 -29.10
N ALA A 55 14.34 -15.41 -28.15
CA ALA A 55 14.93 -16.72 -28.33
C ALA A 55 13.89 -17.84 -28.44
N VAL A 56 12.82 -17.81 -27.63
CA VAL A 56 11.71 -18.76 -27.71
C VAL A 56 11.01 -18.65 -29.07
N LEU A 57 10.73 -17.44 -29.53
CA LEU A 57 10.14 -17.19 -30.85
C LEU A 57 11.04 -17.70 -31.99
N ALA A 58 12.34 -17.41 -31.91
CA ALA A 58 13.32 -17.83 -32.91
C ALA A 58 13.55 -19.35 -32.94
N SER A 59 13.36 -20.04 -31.81
CA SER A 59 13.57 -21.49 -31.71
C SER A 59 12.55 -22.30 -32.53
N GLY A 60 11.33 -21.78 -32.70
CA GLY A 60 10.22 -22.52 -33.30
C GLY A 60 9.80 -23.77 -32.50
N ASP A 61 10.33 -23.99 -31.30
CA ASP A 61 10.01 -25.16 -30.49
C ASP A 61 8.60 -25.06 -29.94
N ARG A 62 7.73 -25.99 -30.35
CA ARG A 62 6.31 -25.93 -30.01
C ARG A 62 6.05 -25.94 -28.50
N ASP A 63 6.81 -26.68 -27.70
CA ASP A 63 6.57 -26.77 -26.25
C ASP A 63 6.91 -25.44 -25.56
N LEU A 64 8.00 -24.79 -25.97
CA LEU A 64 8.37 -23.46 -25.48
C LEU A 64 7.36 -22.39 -25.92
N LEU A 65 6.90 -22.44 -27.18
CA LEU A 65 5.87 -21.52 -27.68
C LEU A 65 4.55 -21.67 -26.92
N VAL A 66 4.13 -22.90 -26.61
CA VAL A 66 2.94 -23.19 -25.81
C VAL A 66 3.11 -22.71 -24.36
N ALA A 67 4.26 -22.97 -23.73
CA ALA A 67 4.55 -22.50 -22.38
C ALA A 67 4.54 -20.96 -22.32
N TYR A 68 5.15 -20.30 -23.31
CA TYR A 68 5.15 -18.86 -23.40
C TYR A 68 3.75 -18.30 -23.68
N ALA A 69 2.97 -18.91 -24.57
CA ALA A 69 1.59 -18.54 -24.86
C ALA A 69 0.68 -18.60 -23.62
N ARG A 70 0.96 -19.50 -22.67
CA ARG A 70 0.26 -19.58 -21.37
C ARG A 70 0.75 -18.57 -20.34
N ASN A 71 1.94 -18.00 -20.51
CA ASN A 71 2.50 -17.03 -19.56
C ASN A 71 1.69 -15.73 -19.57
N GLU A 72 1.05 -15.43 -18.44
CA GLU A 72 0.10 -14.33 -18.29
C GLU A 72 0.68 -12.94 -18.64
N HIS A 73 2.00 -12.79 -18.53
CA HIS A 73 2.70 -11.52 -18.76
C HIS A 73 3.30 -11.39 -20.17
N MET A 74 3.03 -12.32 -21.09
CA MET A 74 3.37 -12.13 -22.50
C MET A 74 2.66 -10.87 -23.03
N GLY A 75 3.43 -9.97 -23.67
CA GLY A 75 2.89 -8.78 -24.32
C GLY A 75 1.93 -9.10 -25.47
N GLU A 76 0.92 -8.25 -25.65
CA GLU A 76 -0.16 -8.47 -26.63
C GLU A 76 0.34 -8.59 -28.07
N ASP A 77 1.28 -7.76 -28.50
CA ASP A 77 1.84 -7.81 -29.86
C ASP A 77 2.49 -9.17 -30.18
N THR A 78 3.20 -9.73 -29.20
CA THR A 78 3.81 -11.06 -29.33
C THR A 78 2.74 -12.15 -29.39
N ALA A 79 1.70 -12.05 -28.56
CA ALA A 79 0.58 -12.97 -28.60
C ALA A 79 -0.15 -12.94 -29.95
N LEU A 80 -0.36 -11.75 -30.53
CA LEU A 80 -0.93 -11.57 -31.87
C LEU A 80 -0.06 -12.17 -32.96
N ALA A 81 1.26 -11.97 -32.88
CA ALA A 81 2.20 -12.56 -33.83
C ALA A 81 2.15 -14.10 -33.79
N LEU A 82 2.07 -14.69 -32.60
CA LEU A 82 1.92 -16.14 -32.43
C LEU A 82 0.57 -16.68 -32.91
N ALA A 83 -0.52 -15.98 -32.62
CA ALA A 83 -1.85 -16.37 -33.07
C ALA A 83 -1.92 -16.50 -34.60
N ARG A 84 -1.35 -15.52 -35.32
CA ARG A 84 -1.32 -15.46 -36.78
C ARG A 84 -0.49 -16.55 -37.45
N GLN A 85 0.34 -17.29 -36.71
CA GLN A 85 1.09 -18.42 -37.26
C GLN A 85 0.19 -19.61 -37.60
N GLY A 86 -1.01 -19.68 -37.02
CA GLY A 86 -1.97 -20.75 -37.30
C GLY A 86 -1.57 -22.13 -36.77
N ASP A 87 -0.71 -22.21 -35.74
CA ASP A 87 -0.42 -23.48 -35.06
C ASP A 87 -1.56 -23.85 -34.10
N PRO A 88 -2.23 -25.01 -34.27
CA PRO A 88 -3.40 -25.38 -33.45
C PRO A 88 -3.14 -25.47 -31.95
N VAL A 89 -1.95 -25.91 -31.53
CA VAL A 89 -1.63 -26.14 -30.12
C VAL A 89 -1.27 -24.82 -29.43
N VAL A 90 -0.52 -23.95 -30.11
CA VAL A 90 -0.24 -22.59 -29.65
C VAL A 90 -1.52 -21.76 -29.62
N GLY A 91 -2.35 -21.87 -30.67
CA GLY A 91 -3.67 -21.24 -30.74
C GLY A 91 -4.56 -21.63 -29.56
N HIS A 92 -4.61 -22.93 -29.20
CA HIS A 92 -5.33 -23.37 -28.01
C HIS A 92 -4.80 -22.75 -26.71
N ALA A 93 -3.47 -22.70 -26.54
CA ALA A 93 -2.85 -22.08 -25.37
C ALA A 93 -3.19 -20.58 -25.25
N LEU A 94 -3.20 -19.85 -26.37
CA LEU A 94 -3.60 -18.44 -26.40
C LEU A 94 -5.09 -18.25 -26.14
N ALA A 95 -5.95 -19.04 -26.79
CA ALA A 95 -7.40 -18.92 -26.67
C ALA A 95 -7.91 -19.21 -25.25
N THR A 96 -7.30 -20.18 -24.56
CA THR A 96 -7.72 -20.65 -23.23
C THR A 96 -7.04 -19.93 -22.07
N SER A 97 -6.09 -19.02 -22.34
CA SER A 97 -5.47 -18.19 -21.31
C SER A 97 -6.42 -17.06 -20.89
N GLY A 98 -6.62 -16.90 -19.57
CA GLY A 98 -7.57 -15.94 -19.00
C GLY A 98 -7.21 -14.49 -19.31
N ASN A 99 -5.92 -14.17 -19.33
CA ASN A 99 -5.43 -12.79 -19.39
C ASN A 99 -5.19 -12.28 -20.82
N ARG A 100 -5.67 -13.00 -21.84
CA ARG A 100 -5.56 -12.55 -23.23
C ARG A 100 -6.70 -11.61 -23.62
N SER A 101 -6.38 -10.63 -24.46
CA SER A 101 -7.37 -9.76 -25.07
C SER A 101 -8.24 -10.54 -26.06
N GLU A 102 -9.43 -10.01 -26.35
CA GLU A 102 -10.29 -10.55 -27.40
C GLU A 102 -9.59 -10.53 -28.75
N ARG A 103 -8.86 -9.46 -29.06
CA ARG A 103 -8.08 -9.31 -30.30
C ARG A 103 -7.11 -10.47 -30.55
N VAL A 104 -6.46 -10.99 -29.51
CA VAL A 104 -5.59 -12.17 -29.63
C VAL A 104 -6.39 -13.42 -29.95
N ARG A 105 -7.55 -13.61 -29.30
CA ARG A 105 -8.43 -14.75 -29.55
C ARG A 105 -9.00 -14.70 -30.97
N ASP A 106 -9.44 -13.54 -31.42
CA ASP A 106 -9.94 -13.34 -32.78
C ASP A 106 -8.87 -13.69 -33.81
N ALA A 107 -7.63 -13.25 -33.60
CA ALA A 107 -6.50 -13.63 -34.46
C ALA A 107 -6.23 -15.14 -34.48
N VAL A 108 -6.49 -15.88 -33.38
CA VAL A 108 -6.40 -17.35 -33.37
C VAL A 108 -7.47 -17.96 -34.26
N TRP A 109 -8.71 -17.45 -34.19
CA TRP A 109 -9.82 -17.93 -35.00
C TRP A 109 -9.68 -17.59 -36.49
N GLU A 110 -9.19 -16.40 -36.81
CA GLU A 110 -8.88 -15.98 -38.19
C GLU A 110 -7.81 -16.89 -38.83
N ALA A 111 -6.83 -17.32 -38.03
CA ALA A 111 -5.75 -18.20 -38.48
C ALA A 111 -6.12 -19.69 -38.48
N ALA A 112 -7.29 -20.06 -37.93
CA ALA A 112 -7.71 -21.46 -37.85
C ALA A 112 -8.16 -22.01 -39.20
N ASP A 113 -7.53 -23.10 -39.63
CA ASP A 113 -7.86 -23.79 -40.88
C ASP A 113 -8.78 -24.98 -40.61
N ALA A 114 -10.03 -24.89 -41.06
CA ALA A 114 -11.02 -25.97 -40.91
C ALA A 114 -10.65 -27.27 -41.64
N ALA A 115 -9.76 -27.19 -42.64
CA ALA A 115 -9.23 -28.35 -43.35
C ALA A 115 -8.14 -29.09 -42.56
N ASP A 116 -7.48 -28.44 -41.59
CA ASP A 116 -6.47 -29.09 -40.74
C ASP A 116 -7.15 -29.79 -39.53
N PRO A 117 -7.18 -31.14 -39.50
CA PRO A 117 -7.85 -31.88 -38.43
C PRO A 117 -7.24 -31.65 -37.05
N ARG A 118 -5.99 -31.14 -36.97
CA ARG A 118 -5.33 -30.86 -35.70
C ARG A 118 -6.03 -29.75 -34.91
N TRP A 119 -6.69 -28.79 -35.56
CA TRP A 119 -7.53 -27.80 -34.87
C TRP A 119 -8.68 -28.46 -34.12
N ARG A 120 -9.30 -29.50 -34.71
CA ARG A 120 -10.39 -30.23 -34.07
C ARG A 120 -9.93 -30.87 -32.77
N THR A 121 -8.84 -31.64 -32.81
CA THR A 121 -8.33 -32.35 -31.62
C THR A 121 -7.70 -31.40 -30.59
N ALA A 122 -6.97 -30.38 -31.03
CA ALA A 122 -6.23 -29.51 -30.10
C ALA A 122 -7.09 -28.43 -29.45
N LEU A 123 -8.09 -27.89 -30.16
CA LEU A 123 -8.88 -26.74 -29.72
C LEU A 123 -10.38 -27.00 -29.64
N ILE A 124 -10.97 -27.58 -30.69
CA ILE A 124 -12.43 -27.70 -30.78
C ILE A 124 -13.00 -28.70 -29.78
N GLU A 125 -12.51 -29.94 -29.77
CA GLU A 125 -13.00 -30.99 -28.87
C GLU A 125 -12.93 -30.59 -27.38
N PRO A 126 -11.82 -30.00 -26.88
CA PRO A 126 -11.78 -29.45 -25.52
C PRO A 126 -12.84 -28.38 -25.25
N LEU A 127 -13.06 -27.46 -26.21
CA LEU A 127 -14.02 -26.36 -26.04
C LEU A 127 -15.48 -26.81 -26.14
N LEU A 128 -15.78 -27.88 -26.88
CA LEU A 128 -17.12 -28.49 -26.90
C LEU A 128 -17.55 -29.05 -25.53
N SER A 129 -16.61 -29.23 -24.60
CA SER A 129 -16.91 -29.61 -23.21
C SER A 129 -16.81 -28.43 -22.22
N ASP A 130 -16.34 -27.26 -22.68
CA ASP A 130 -16.20 -26.07 -21.83
C ASP A 130 -17.55 -25.33 -21.74
N ARG A 131 -17.80 -24.70 -20.60
CA ARG A 131 -18.98 -23.86 -20.32
C ARG A 131 -18.60 -22.45 -19.88
N THR A 132 -17.31 -22.15 -19.90
CA THR A 132 -16.76 -20.90 -19.38
C THR A 132 -17.02 -19.79 -20.38
N PRO A 133 -17.81 -18.75 -20.05
CA PRO A 133 -18.32 -17.83 -21.06
C PRO A 133 -17.24 -17.08 -21.85
N TRP A 134 -16.20 -16.60 -21.16
CA TRP A 134 -15.12 -15.85 -21.79
C TRP A 134 -14.25 -16.70 -22.73
N ARG A 135 -14.22 -18.03 -22.56
CA ARG A 135 -13.50 -18.96 -23.47
C ARG A 135 -14.30 -19.24 -24.73
N LEU A 136 -15.62 -19.36 -24.60
CA LEU A 136 -16.51 -19.67 -25.72
C LEU A 136 -16.84 -18.45 -26.58
N ARG A 137 -16.68 -17.23 -26.05
CA ARG A 137 -17.09 -16.01 -26.76
C ARG A 137 -16.42 -15.85 -28.12
N GLY A 138 -15.10 -15.98 -28.21
CA GLY A 138 -14.39 -15.89 -29.50
C GLY A 138 -14.78 -17.03 -30.46
N ALA A 139 -15.27 -18.14 -29.93
CA ALA A 139 -15.70 -19.26 -30.74
C ALA A 139 -16.99 -18.99 -31.54
N LEU A 140 -17.68 -17.88 -31.27
CA LEU A 140 -18.80 -17.40 -32.08
C LEU A 140 -18.38 -16.96 -33.49
N ASP A 141 -17.12 -16.60 -33.68
CA ASP A 141 -16.51 -16.22 -34.96
C ASP A 141 -15.69 -17.34 -35.59
N SER A 142 -15.79 -18.54 -35.02
CA SER A 142 -15.11 -19.74 -35.50
C SER A 142 -15.66 -20.25 -36.83
N ARG A 143 -14.78 -20.84 -37.65
CA ARG A 143 -15.16 -21.55 -38.90
C ARG A 143 -15.65 -22.99 -38.68
N PHE A 144 -15.75 -23.44 -37.42
CA PHE A 144 -16.18 -24.80 -37.06
C PHE A 144 -17.65 -24.80 -36.62
N PRO A 145 -18.61 -25.25 -37.45
CA PRO A 145 -20.04 -25.18 -37.15
C PRO A 145 -20.44 -25.83 -35.84
N GLU A 146 -19.86 -26.99 -35.51
CA GLU A 146 -20.09 -27.67 -34.23
C GLU A 146 -19.74 -26.79 -33.02
N LEU A 147 -18.68 -25.99 -33.12
CA LEU A 147 -18.24 -25.13 -32.04
C LEU A 147 -19.09 -23.85 -31.95
N VAL A 148 -19.47 -23.27 -33.10
CA VAL A 148 -20.38 -22.12 -33.12
C VAL A 148 -21.72 -22.50 -32.51
N ARG A 149 -22.27 -23.67 -32.87
CA ARG A 149 -23.50 -24.20 -32.25
C ARG A 149 -23.35 -24.39 -30.74
N HIS A 150 -22.26 -24.99 -30.29
CA HIS A 150 -21.98 -25.17 -28.86
C HIS A 150 -21.88 -23.84 -28.11
N ALA A 151 -21.13 -22.88 -28.67
CA ALA A 151 -21.02 -21.54 -28.11
C ALA A 151 -22.39 -20.84 -28.07
N VAL A 152 -23.21 -20.95 -29.12
CA VAL A 152 -24.59 -20.40 -29.13
C VAL A 152 -25.47 -21.11 -28.11
N ALA A 153 -25.33 -22.42 -27.90
CA ALA A 153 -26.10 -23.14 -26.88
C ALA A 153 -25.75 -22.68 -25.46
N GLU A 154 -24.46 -22.55 -25.13
CA GLU A 154 -24.00 -22.17 -23.79
C GLU A 154 -24.12 -20.66 -23.53
N LEU A 155 -23.90 -19.82 -24.55
CA LEU A 155 -23.91 -18.36 -24.42
C LEU A 155 -25.24 -17.71 -24.81
N GLY A 156 -26.09 -18.40 -25.57
CA GLY A 156 -27.24 -17.83 -26.28
C GLY A 156 -28.13 -16.99 -25.40
N ARG A 157 -28.33 -17.38 -24.14
CA ARG A 157 -29.10 -16.60 -23.16
C ARG A 157 -28.63 -15.17 -23.04
N SER A 158 -27.31 -14.98 -22.99
CA SER A 158 -26.63 -13.71 -22.79
C SER A 158 -26.23 -12.99 -24.08
N LEU A 159 -26.45 -13.60 -25.25
CA LEU A 159 -26.17 -12.97 -26.54
C LEU A 159 -27.36 -12.14 -27.02
N PRO A 160 -27.14 -10.93 -27.55
CA PRO A 160 -28.19 -10.18 -28.24
C PRO A 160 -28.74 -10.97 -29.46
N PRO A 161 -30.04 -10.89 -29.77
CA PRO A 161 -30.64 -11.63 -30.88
C PRO A 161 -29.98 -11.39 -32.25
N GLY A 162 -29.52 -10.14 -32.48
CA GLY A 162 -28.79 -9.77 -33.70
C GLY A 162 -27.46 -10.50 -33.84
N VAL A 163 -26.72 -10.64 -32.72
CA VAL A 163 -25.43 -11.36 -32.67
C VAL A 163 -25.62 -12.82 -33.00
N VAL A 164 -26.63 -13.48 -32.42
CA VAL A 164 -26.93 -14.89 -32.73
C VAL A 164 -27.18 -15.08 -34.23
N MET A 165 -28.02 -14.22 -34.83
CA MET A 165 -28.34 -14.28 -36.26
C MET A 165 -27.10 -14.04 -37.13
N ASP A 166 -26.24 -13.10 -36.75
CA ASP A 166 -25.02 -12.80 -37.48
C ASP A 166 -23.99 -13.94 -37.39
N CYS A 167 -23.87 -14.59 -36.23
CA CYS A 167 -23.03 -15.79 -36.06
C CYS A 167 -23.51 -16.93 -36.96
N VAL A 168 -24.82 -17.20 -37.00
CA VAL A 168 -25.39 -18.22 -37.90
C VAL A 168 -25.17 -17.85 -39.36
N LEU A 169 -25.41 -16.60 -39.75
CA LEU A 169 -25.16 -16.12 -41.12
C LEU A 169 -23.70 -16.30 -41.55
N ARG A 170 -22.74 -15.97 -40.67
CA ARG A 170 -21.31 -16.21 -40.92
C ARG A 170 -21.02 -17.70 -41.09
N ASN A 171 -21.56 -18.52 -40.19
CA ASN A 171 -21.36 -19.97 -40.22
C ASN A 171 -21.90 -20.62 -41.52
N LEU A 172 -23.04 -20.13 -42.02
CA LEU A 172 -23.60 -20.61 -43.28
C LEU A 172 -22.80 -20.21 -44.50
N ALA A 173 -22.06 -19.10 -44.47
CA ALA A 173 -21.22 -18.67 -45.59
C ALA A 173 -20.10 -19.68 -45.88
N ASP A 174 -19.62 -20.37 -44.85
CA ASP A 174 -18.57 -21.39 -44.94
C ASP A 174 -19.12 -22.82 -45.04
N THR A 175 -20.45 -23.00 -44.90
CA THR A 175 -21.09 -24.31 -44.99
C THR A 175 -21.35 -24.69 -46.45
N GLU A 176 -21.02 -25.93 -46.84
CA GLU A 176 -21.32 -26.41 -48.19
C GLU A 176 -22.82 -26.30 -48.51
N PRO A 177 -23.23 -25.95 -49.74
CA PRO A 177 -24.64 -25.71 -50.07
C PRO A 177 -25.61 -26.83 -49.68
N GLY A 178 -25.16 -28.09 -49.71
CA GLY A 178 -25.96 -29.25 -49.30
C GLY A 178 -26.12 -29.41 -47.78
N GLY A 179 -25.28 -28.77 -46.98
CA GLY A 179 -25.29 -28.81 -45.51
C GLY A 179 -26.11 -27.70 -44.85
N VAL A 180 -26.37 -26.60 -45.55
CA VAL A 180 -27.04 -25.39 -45.01
C VAL A 180 -28.37 -25.70 -44.33
N ARG A 181 -29.21 -26.54 -44.95
CA ARG A 181 -30.50 -26.93 -44.38
C ARG A 181 -30.34 -27.71 -43.08
N THR A 182 -29.43 -28.68 -43.04
CA THR A 182 -29.15 -29.49 -41.86
C THR A 182 -28.64 -28.62 -40.73
N GLU A 183 -27.71 -27.71 -41.04
CA GLU A 183 -27.12 -26.79 -40.06
C GLU A 183 -28.18 -25.89 -39.40
N LEU A 184 -29.08 -25.32 -40.20
CA LEU A 184 -30.19 -24.51 -39.70
C LEU A 184 -31.16 -25.30 -38.82
N LEU A 185 -31.42 -26.57 -39.11
CA LEU A 185 -32.24 -27.42 -38.26
C LEU A 185 -31.55 -27.73 -36.92
N LEU A 186 -30.23 -27.94 -36.93
CA LEU A 186 -29.45 -28.12 -35.70
C LEU A 186 -29.46 -26.85 -34.83
N PHE A 187 -29.34 -25.66 -35.44
CA PHE A 187 -29.55 -24.41 -34.70
C PHE A 187 -30.99 -24.30 -34.17
N ALA A 188 -32.01 -24.70 -34.94
CA ALA A 188 -33.38 -24.69 -34.44
C ALA A 188 -33.57 -25.58 -33.19
N GLU A 189 -32.94 -26.76 -33.16
CA GLU A 189 -32.97 -27.67 -32.01
C GLU A 189 -32.36 -27.04 -30.75
N VAL A 190 -31.27 -26.29 -30.87
CA VAL A 190 -30.63 -25.57 -29.74
C VAL A 190 -31.62 -24.62 -29.03
N PHE A 191 -32.47 -23.94 -29.79
CA PHE A 191 -33.43 -22.96 -29.24
C PHE A 191 -34.78 -23.58 -28.83
N GLU A 192 -34.98 -24.89 -29.04
CA GLU A 192 -36.23 -25.56 -28.70
C GLU A 192 -36.10 -26.55 -27.55
N GLY A 193 -34.86 -26.89 -27.17
CA GLY A 193 -34.57 -27.72 -26.01
C GLY A 193 -34.81 -27.03 -24.66
N GLU A 194 -34.90 -25.70 -24.61
CA GLU A 194 -35.18 -24.93 -23.38
C GLU A 194 -36.57 -24.29 -23.39
N GLU A 195 -37.26 -24.25 -22.24
CA GLU A 195 -38.64 -23.75 -22.10
C GLU A 195 -38.84 -22.30 -22.63
N ASP A 196 -37.79 -21.47 -22.62
CA ASP A 196 -37.82 -20.08 -23.08
C ASP A 196 -36.97 -19.83 -24.34
N GLY A 197 -36.48 -20.89 -25.00
CA GLY A 197 -35.60 -20.81 -26.16
C GLY A 197 -34.40 -19.90 -25.95
N LEU A 198 -33.65 -20.12 -24.87
CA LEU A 198 -32.50 -19.30 -24.47
C LEU A 198 -32.83 -17.80 -24.35
N GLY A 199 -34.07 -17.43 -24.01
CA GLY A 199 -34.49 -16.03 -23.93
C GLY A 199 -34.69 -15.35 -25.28
N HIS A 200 -34.89 -16.13 -26.34
CA HIS A 200 -35.12 -15.67 -27.72
C HIS A 200 -36.40 -16.31 -28.31
N PRO A 201 -37.59 -15.87 -27.86
CA PRO A 201 -38.85 -16.51 -28.22
C PRO A 201 -39.08 -16.47 -29.75
N GLY A 202 -39.31 -17.64 -30.34
CA GLY A 202 -39.57 -17.80 -31.78
C GLY A 202 -38.32 -17.88 -32.68
N MET A 203 -37.11 -17.90 -32.10
CA MET A 203 -35.87 -17.99 -32.88
C MET A 203 -35.70 -19.35 -33.58
N GLY A 204 -36.01 -20.47 -32.91
CA GLY A 204 -35.99 -21.81 -33.54
C GLY A 204 -36.93 -21.92 -34.75
N ALA A 205 -38.14 -21.36 -34.64
CA ALA A 205 -39.09 -21.28 -35.75
C ALA A 205 -38.56 -20.44 -36.93
N ALA A 206 -37.80 -19.38 -36.65
CA ALA A 206 -37.17 -18.58 -37.69
C ALA A 206 -36.06 -19.36 -38.43
N PHE A 207 -35.27 -20.16 -37.73
CA PHE A 207 -34.26 -21.02 -38.35
C PHE A 207 -34.90 -22.11 -39.23
N ARG A 208 -36.01 -22.73 -38.80
CA ARG A 208 -36.75 -23.68 -39.66
C ARG A 208 -37.31 -23.02 -40.92
N ALA A 209 -37.94 -21.85 -40.77
CA ALA A 209 -38.45 -21.11 -41.91
C ALA A 209 -37.35 -20.74 -42.90
N ALA A 210 -36.15 -20.40 -42.41
CA ALA A 210 -34.99 -20.20 -43.26
C ALA A 210 -34.50 -21.51 -43.91
N ALA A 211 -34.52 -22.63 -43.20
CA ALA A 211 -34.12 -23.94 -43.71
C ALA A 211 -35.00 -24.44 -44.87
N ASP A 212 -36.28 -24.04 -44.88
CA ASP A 212 -37.24 -24.36 -45.95
C ASP A 212 -37.29 -23.27 -47.06
N SER A 213 -36.54 -22.18 -46.90
CA SER A 213 -36.43 -21.11 -47.90
C SER A 213 -35.54 -21.52 -49.07
N ALA A 214 -35.89 -21.06 -50.28
CA ALA A 214 -35.01 -21.16 -51.45
C ALA A 214 -33.75 -20.29 -51.33
N ASP A 215 -33.77 -19.28 -50.46
CA ASP A 215 -32.65 -18.40 -50.13
C ASP A 215 -32.59 -18.21 -48.59
N PRO A 216 -31.93 -19.14 -47.87
CA PRO A 216 -31.84 -19.08 -46.41
C PRO A 216 -31.14 -17.81 -45.88
N PRO A 217 -30.00 -17.33 -46.45
CA PRO A 217 -29.39 -16.08 -46.01
C PRO A 217 -30.33 -14.87 -46.06
N THR A 218 -31.13 -14.72 -47.11
CA THR A 218 -32.10 -13.62 -47.21
C THR A 218 -33.22 -13.75 -46.17
N ALA A 219 -33.72 -14.97 -45.92
CA ALA A 219 -34.71 -15.22 -44.88
C ALA A 219 -34.17 -14.89 -43.47
N LEU A 220 -32.92 -15.25 -43.19
CA LEU A 220 -32.25 -14.92 -41.92
C LEU A 220 -32.00 -13.43 -41.74
N ARG A 221 -31.61 -12.69 -42.79
CA ARG A 221 -31.48 -11.23 -42.70
C ARG A 221 -32.83 -10.58 -42.39
N ALA A 222 -33.92 -11.05 -42.99
CA ALA A 222 -35.27 -10.58 -42.65
C ALA A 222 -35.65 -10.91 -41.20
N ALA A 223 -35.31 -12.11 -40.72
CA ALA A 223 -35.51 -12.49 -39.32
C ALA A 223 -34.67 -11.63 -38.36
N ARG A 224 -33.40 -11.37 -38.70
CA ARG A 224 -32.49 -10.50 -37.94
C ARG A 224 -33.13 -9.14 -37.69
N VAL A 225 -33.62 -8.46 -38.73
CA VAL A 225 -34.28 -7.14 -38.61
C VAL A 225 -35.49 -7.21 -37.68
N ARG A 226 -36.29 -8.28 -37.76
CA ARG A 226 -37.44 -8.47 -36.88
C ARG A 226 -37.06 -8.63 -35.41
N PHE A 227 -35.96 -9.34 -35.11
CA PHE A 227 -35.52 -9.60 -33.73
C PHE A 227 -34.67 -8.46 -33.14
N SER A 228 -33.81 -7.83 -33.93
CA SER A 228 -32.96 -6.72 -33.47
C SER A 228 -33.72 -5.39 -33.41
N GLY A 229 -34.76 -5.23 -34.24
CA GLY A 229 -35.47 -3.97 -34.47
C GLY A 229 -34.65 -2.95 -35.27
N ASP A 230 -33.47 -3.34 -35.78
CA ASP A 230 -32.56 -2.48 -36.54
C ASP A 230 -32.43 -3.01 -37.97
N PRO A 231 -32.83 -2.23 -39.01
CA PRO A 231 -32.67 -2.61 -40.40
C PRO A 231 -31.20 -2.65 -40.86
N GLU A 232 -30.30 -1.95 -40.18
CA GLU A 232 -28.88 -1.90 -40.52
C GLU A 232 -28.03 -2.56 -39.42
N PRO A 233 -27.26 -3.63 -39.70
CA PRO A 233 -26.38 -4.22 -38.71
C PRO A 233 -25.31 -3.21 -38.26
N ARG A 234 -25.16 -3.04 -36.95
CA ARG A 234 -24.07 -2.28 -36.33
C ARG A 234 -23.16 -3.24 -35.57
N PRO A 235 -22.29 -3.97 -36.29
CA PRO A 235 -21.53 -5.09 -35.72
C PRO A 235 -20.65 -4.66 -34.54
N GLU A 236 -20.10 -3.46 -34.57
CA GLU A 236 -19.30 -2.91 -33.47
C GLU A 236 -20.12 -2.66 -32.20
N HIS A 237 -21.37 -2.18 -32.36
CA HIS A 237 -22.29 -1.98 -31.24
C HIS A 237 -22.80 -3.32 -30.67
N ASP A 238 -23.07 -4.29 -31.54
CA ASP A 238 -23.49 -5.63 -31.15
C ASP A 238 -22.36 -6.40 -30.43
N ALA A 239 -21.11 -6.24 -30.88
CA ALA A 239 -19.92 -6.75 -30.20
C ALA A 239 -19.73 -6.08 -28.83
N TRP A 240 -19.94 -4.77 -28.73
CA TRP A 240 -19.89 -4.02 -27.48
C TRP A 240 -20.98 -4.46 -26.49
N LEU A 241 -22.23 -4.63 -26.92
CA LEU A 241 -23.32 -5.16 -26.07
C LEU A 241 -22.99 -6.55 -25.53
N THR A 242 -22.38 -7.40 -26.37
CA THR A 242 -21.90 -8.72 -25.96
C THR A 242 -20.77 -8.59 -24.94
N ALA A 243 -19.84 -7.66 -25.14
CA ALA A 243 -18.75 -7.39 -24.21
C ALA A 243 -19.25 -6.99 -22.83
N LEU A 244 -20.21 -6.07 -22.76
CA LEU A 244 -20.82 -5.62 -21.53
C LEU A 244 -21.38 -6.78 -20.70
N ARG A 245 -22.05 -7.75 -21.34
CA ARG A 245 -22.63 -8.93 -20.65
C ARG A 245 -21.59 -9.81 -19.96
N TYR A 246 -20.38 -9.87 -20.50
CA TYR A 246 -19.30 -10.71 -19.98
C TYR A 246 -18.24 -9.92 -19.22
N GLY A 247 -18.52 -8.66 -18.87
CA GLY A 247 -17.60 -7.83 -18.10
C GLY A 247 -16.40 -7.32 -18.90
N GLY A 248 -16.48 -7.32 -20.23
CA GLY A 248 -15.48 -6.76 -21.15
C GLY A 248 -15.22 -5.26 -20.92
N PRO A 249 -14.30 -4.66 -21.70
CA PRO A 249 -13.86 -3.27 -21.52
C PRO A 249 -15.00 -2.26 -21.72
N ASP A 250 -14.87 -1.08 -21.08
CA ASP A 250 -15.89 -0.02 -21.01
C ASP A 250 -15.80 0.98 -22.18
N ASP A 251 -15.10 0.65 -23.26
CA ASP A 251 -14.88 1.59 -24.36
C ASP A 251 -16.19 1.89 -25.08
N THR A 252 -16.41 3.16 -25.41
CA THR A 252 -17.62 3.58 -26.15
C THR A 252 -17.54 3.00 -27.57
N PRO A 253 -18.60 2.33 -28.05
CA PRO A 253 -18.60 1.79 -29.40
C PRO A 253 -18.44 2.92 -30.42
N PRO A 254 -17.74 2.70 -31.55
CA PRO A 254 -17.65 3.70 -32.60
C PRO A 254 -19.06 4.06 -33.11
N GLY A 255 -19.31 5.35 -33.30
CA GLY A 255 -20.65 5.88 -33.63
C GLY A 255 -21.58 6.10 -32.44
N GLY A 256 -21.14 5.80 -31.21
CA GLY A 256 -21.89 6.06 -29.98
C GLY A 256 -22.86 4.94 -29.58
N VAL A 257 -23.44 5.07 -28.38
CA VAL A 257 -24.35 4.06 -27.80
C VAL A 257 -25.76 4.22 -28.37
N ASP A 258 -26.32 3.12 -28.90
CA ASP A 258 -27.74 3.02 -29.19
C ASP A 258 -28.50 2.56 -27.96
N TRP A 259 -29.02 3.55 -27.25
CA TRP A 259 -29.81 3.36 -26.05
C TRP A 259 -31.11 2.58 -26.29
N ALA A 260 -31.67 2.60 -27.51
CA ALA A 260 -32.84 1.81 -27.81
C ALA A 260 -32.50 0.31 -27.88
N ALA A 261 -31.34 -0.05 -28.44
CA ALA A 261 -30.84 -1.42 -28.41
C ALA A 261 -30.50 -1.88 -26.98
N VAL A 262 -29.81 -1.04 -26.20
CA VAL A 262 -29.52 -1.31 -24.77
C VAL A 262 -30.81 -1.53 -23.99
N HIS A 263 -31.83 -0.69 -24.17
CA HIS A 263 -33.10 -0.83 -23.47
C HIS A 263 -33.87 -2.10 -23.87
N ARG A 264 -33.92 -2.45 -25.17
CA ARG A 264 -34.52 -3.71 -25.62
C ARG A 264 -33.83 -4.91 -24.96
N GLU A 265 -32.51 -4.84 -24.86
CA GLU A 265 -31.69 -5.89 -24.29
C GLU A 265 -31.81 -5.99 -22.76
N GLU A 266 -31.94 -4.87 -22.04
CA GLU A 266 -32.27 -4.82 -20.60
C GLU A 266 -33.64 -5.44 -20.31
N VAL A 267 -34.65 -5.13 -21.14
CA VAL A 267 -36.01 -5.69 -21.00
C VAL A 267 -36.01 -7.20 -21.28
N ARG A 268 -35.27 -7.65 -22.29
CA ARG A 268 -35.12 -9.08 -22.63
C ARG A 268 -34.44 -9.83 -21.49
N GLN A 269 -33.33 -9.29 -21.00
CA GLN A 269 -32.52 -9.88 -19.95
C GLN A 269 -31.87 -8.76 -19.13
N PRO A 270 -32.22 -8.58 -17.85
CA PRO A 270 -31.62 -7.50 -17.06
C PRO A 270 -30.09 -7.60 -16.98
N PHE A 271 -29.38 -6.49 -17.17
CA PHE A 271 -27.93 -6.36 -17.00
C PHE A 271 -27.54 -6.57 -15.54
N SER A 272 -26.33 -7.08 -15.32
CA SER A 272 -25.75 -7.14 -13.98
C SER A 272 -25.59 -5.73 -13.41
N GLN A 273 -25.61 -5.61 -12.08
CA GLN A 273 -25.43 -4.34 -11.36
C GLN A 273 -24.16 -3.60 -11.85
N ARG A 274 -23.01 -4.30 -11.92
CA ARG A 274 -21.75 -3.74 -12.44
C ARG A 274 -21.89 -3.18 -13.85
N THR A 275 -22.61 -3.87 -14.72
CA THR A 275 -22.85 -3.44 -16.11
C THR A 275 -23.74 -2.22 -16.18
N ARG A 276 -24.82 -2.16 -15.39
CA ARG A 276 -25.68 -0.97 -15.31
C ARG A 276 -24.90 0.26 -14.84
N ILE A 277 -24.04 0.09 -13.84
CA ILE A 277 -23.16 1.17 -13.37
C ILE A 277 -22.22 1.63 -14.49
N ARG A 278 -21.59 0.70 -15.23
CA ARG A 278 -20.72 1.03 -16.37
C ARG A 278 -21.46 1.79 -17.46
N LEU A 279 -22.71 1.40 -17.77
CA LEU A 279 -23.55 2.09 -18.74
C LEU A 279 -23.73 3.60 -18.40
N THR A 280 -23.73 3.98 -17.13
CA THR A 280 -23.84 5.40 -16.70
C THR A 280 -22.66 6.27 -17.15
N ARG A 281 -21.53 5.68 -17.56
CA ARG A 281 -20.34 6.41 -18.05
C ARG A 281 -20.51 6.94 -19.46
N HIS A 282 -21.43 6.37 -20.24
CA HIS A 282 -21.61 6.74 -21.64
C HIS A 282 -22.55 7.93 -21.79
N GLN A 283 -22.21 8.82 -22.72
CA GLN A 283 -22.98 10.02 -23.00
C GLN A 283 -24.41 9.68 -23.45
N GLY A 284 -25.39 10.38 -22.87
CA GLY A 284 -26.80 10.22 -23.23
C GLY A 284 -27.51 9.05 -22.55
N CYS A 285 -26.92 8.44 -21.51
CA CYS A 285 -27.56 7.38 -20.72
C CYS A 285 -28.98 7.79 -20.27
N PRO A 286 -30.03 7.02 -20.64
CA PRO A 286 -31.40 7.30 -20.25
C PRO A 286 -31.54 7.40 -18.73
N PRO A 287 -32.32 8.37 -18.22
CA PRO A 287 -32.53 8.54 -16.78
C PRO A 287 -32.99 7.25 -16.10
N GLU A 288 -33.82 6.45 -16.75
CA GLU A 288 -34.37 5.21 -16.19
C GLU A 288 -33.27 4.20 -15.86
N LEU A 289 -32.33 3.97 -16.79
CA LEU A 289 -31.17 3.09 -16.57
C LEU A 289 -30.22 3.67 -15.51
N LEU A 290 -30.07 5.00 -15.49
CA LEU A 290 -29.29 5.71 -14.50
C LEU A 290 -29.85 5.51 -13.09
N PHE A 291 -31.16 5.70 -12.91
CA PHE A 291 -31.86 5.50 -11.64
C PHE A 291 -31.77 4.07 -11.15
N ASP A 292 -31.96 3.10 -12.06
CA ASP A 292 -31.86 1.68 -11.71
C ASP A 292 -30.43 1.26 -11.37
N ALA A 293 -29.42 1.85 -12.03
CA ALA A 293 -28.02 1.66 -11.69
C ALA A 293 -27.67 2.24 -10.32
N VAL A 294 -28.14 3.45 -9.99
CA VAL A 294 -27.95 4.08 -8.68
C VAL A 294 -28.64 3.25 -7.59
N ARG A 295 -29.93 2.90 -7.77
CA ARG A 295 -30.69 2.10 -6.79
C ARG A 295 -30.06 0.73 -6.55
N ALA A 296 -29.57 0.08 -7.62
CA ALA A 296 -28.89 -1.19 -7.48
C ALA A 296 -27.49 -1.03 -6.87
N GLY A 297 -26.76 0.04 -7.21
CA GLY A 297 -25.31 0.18 -7.02
C GLY A 297 -24.81 0.82 -5.72
N LEU A 298 -25.64 1.64 -5.06
CA LEU A 298 -25.22 2.53 -3.97
C LEU A 298 -24.59 1.84 -2.74
N GLY A 299 -24.87 0.55 -2.51
CA GLY A 299 -24.31 -0.23 -1.40
C GLY A 299 -23.16 -1.18 -1.76
N SER A 300 -22.61 -1.13 -2.99
CA SER A 300 -21.55 -2.06 -3.41
C SER A 300 -20.21 -1.37 -3.69
N TYR A 301 -19.12 -2.14 -3.63
CA TYR A 301 -17.77 -1.77 -4.05
C TYR A 301 -17.67 -1.25 -5.50
N HIS A 302 -18.76 -1.30 -6.28
CA HIS A 302 -18.79 -0.82 -7.66
C HIS A 302 -19.18 0.65 -7.80
N ALA A 303 -19.33 1.41 -6.71
CA ALA A 303 -19.57 2.85 -6.77
C ALA A 303 -18.48 3.60 -7.58
N ASP A 304 -17.24 3.06 -7.64
CA ASP A 304 -16.16 3.52 -8.52
C ASP A 304 -16.47 3.51 -10.02
N GLY A 305 -17.54 2.83 -10.39
CA GLY A 305 -18.05 2.70 -11.73
C GLY A 305 -18.88 3.88 -12.25
N PHE A 306 -19.42 4.78 -11.43
CA PHE A 306 -20.40 5.75 -11.94
C PHE A 306 -19.78 6.84 -12.85
N GLY A 307 -20.53 7.24 -13.88
CA GLY A 307 -20.29 8.46 -14.66
C GLY A 307 -20.95 9.71 -14.05
N PRO A 308 -20.85 10.90 -14.68
CA PRO A 308 -21.48 12.12 -14.20
C PRO A 308 -23.00 11.96 -14.03
N LEU A 309 -23.49 12.17 -12.81
CA LEU A 309 -24.91 12.06 -12.46
C LEU A 309 -25.54 13.45 -12.33
N PRO A 310 -26.72 13.71 -12.95
CA PRO A 310 -27.53 14.84 -12.56
C PRO A 310 -27.95 14.74 -11.09
N LEU A 311 -27.90 15.83 -10.34
CA LEU A 311 -28.25 15.83 -8.90
C LEU A 311 -29.67 15.30 -8.64
N ALA A 312 -30.63 15.62 -9.51
CA ALA A 312 -32.00 15.11 -9.44
C ALA A 312 -32.09 13.59 -9.68
N ALA A 313 -31.14 13.02 -10.43
CA ALA A 313 -31.07 11.58 -10.66
C ALA A 313 -30.43 10.82 -9.48
N ALA A 314 -29.48 11.48 -8.82
CA ALA A 314 -28.76 10.94 -7.67
C ALA A 314 -29.61 10.87 -6.39
N LEU A 315 -30.70 11.64 -6.31
CA LEU A 315 -31.50 11.82 -5.10
C LEU A 315 -32.97 11.49 -5.36
N PRO A 316 -33.32 10.20 -5.51
CA PRO A 316 -34.72 9.80 -5.63
C PRO A 316 -35.52 10.23 -4.37
N PRO A 317 -36.85 10.42 -4.50
CA PRO A 317 -37.71 10.89 -3.40
C PRO A 317 -37.74 9.93 -2.20
N GLU A 318 -37.45 8.65 -2.43
CA GLU A 318 -37.12 7.69 -1.38
C GLU A 318 -35.62 7.83 -1.10
N ALA A 319 -35.27 8.63 -0.09
CA ALA A 319 -33.88 8.90 0.23
C ALA A 319 -33.13 7.57 0.48
N PRO A 320 -31.97 7.35 -0.17
CA PRO A 320 -31.11 6.22 0.16
C PRO A 320 -30.74 6.27 1.65
N ASP A 321 -30.30 5.15 2.21
CA ASP A 321 -29.82 5.17 3.58
C ASP A 321 -28.74 6.26 3.77
N GLY A 322 -28.59 6.75 5.00
CA GLY A 322 -27.70 7.87 5.27
C GLY A 322 -26.24 7.62 4.85
N MET A 323 -25.78 6.37 4.81
CA MET A 323 -24.40 6.01 4.45
C MET A 323 -24.21 6.03 2.93
N GLN A 324 -25.16 5.48 2.18
CA GLN A 324 -25.20 5.49 0.72
C GLN A 324 -25.23 6.92 0.17
N LEU A 325 -26.03 7.80 0.80
CA LEU A 325 -26.07 9.22 0.43
C LEU A 325 -24.72 9.90 0.66
N VAL A 326 -24.06 9.61 1.78
CA VAL A 326 -22.74 10.19 2.10
C VAL A 326 -21.70 9.78 1.05
N GLU A 327 -21.63 8.51 0.67
CA GLU A 327 -20.66 8.05 -0.35
C GLU A 327 -20.92 8.69 -1.71
N LEU A 328 -22.19 8.72 -2.12
CA LEU A 328 -22.60 9.32 -3.39
C LEU A 328 -22.21 10.81 -3.46
N LEU A 329 -22.50 11.57 -2.40
CA LEU A 329 -22.16 13.00 -2.34
C LEU A 329 -20.65 13.22 -2.29
N THR A 330 -19.92 12.47 -1.47
CA THR A 330 -18.46 12.59 -1.34
C THR A 330 -17.80 12.40 -2.71
N ARG A 331 -18.23 11.35 -3.41
CA ARG A 331 -17.76 11.02 -4.75
C ARG A 331 -18.15 12.07 -5.77
N GLY A 332 -19.44 12.39 -5.86
CA GLY A 332 -19.94 13.30 -6.88
C GLY A 332 -19.37 14.72 -6.74
N LEU A 333 -19.13 15.19 -5.52
CA LEU A 333 -18.41 16.44 -5.28
C LEU A 333 -16.93 16.33 -5.68
N ARG A 334 -16.24 15.21 -5.40
CA ARG A 334 -14.84 15.00 -5.78
C ARG A 334 -14.66 14.93 -7.30
N ALA A 335 -15.59 14.29 -7.99
CA ALA A 335 -15.58 14.15 -9.45
C ALA A 335 -16.21 15.35 -10.19
N GLY A 336 -16.66 16.39 -9.46
CA GLY A 336 -17.26 17.60 -10.04
C GLY A 336 -18.64 17.41 -10.66
N TRP A 337 -19.34 16.32 -10.33
CA TRP A 337 -20.70 16.03 -10.83
C TRP A 337 -21.74 16.93 -10.21
N PHE A 338 -21.53 17.31 -8.95
CA PHE A 338 -22.45 18.15 -8.21
C PHE A 338 -21.82 19.50 -7.91
N GLY A 339 -22.56 20.58 -8.17
CA GLY A 339 -22.21 21.90 -7.66
C GLY A 339 -22.41 21.95 -6.16
N ILE A 340 -21.41 22.40 -5.41
CA ILE A 340 -21.47 22.45 -3.93
C ILE A 340 -22.64 23.31 -3.44
N ASP A 341 -22.92 24.44 -4.09
CA ASP A 341 -24.00 25.34 -3.70
C ASP A 341 -25.38 24.68 -3.85
N ASP A 342 -25.60 23.93 -4.94
CA ASP A 342 -26.82 23.17 -5.16
C ASP A 342 -26.98 22.06 -4.12
N VAL A 343 -25.88 21.37 -3.77
CA VAL A 343 -25.89 20.32 -2.74
C VAL A 343 -26.28 20.92 -1.38
N LEU A 344 -25.64 22.01 -0.97
CA LEU A 344 -25.92 22.67 0.31
C LEU A 344 -27.35 23.24 0.40
N ALA A 345 -27.91 23.69 -0.72
CA ALA A 345 -29.23 24.32 -0.77
C ALA A 345 -30.39 23.32 -0.88
N ARG A 346 -30.19 22.16 -1.50
CA ARG A 346 -31.31 21.29 -1.94
C ARG A 346 -31.29 19.88 -1.38
N VAL A 347 -30.16 19.42 -0.82
CA VAL A 347 -29.98 18.02 -0.44
C VAL A 347 -30.14 17.85 1.06
N GLY A 348 -31.06 16.95 1.45
CA GLY A 348 -31.28 16.53 2.83
C GLY A 348 -31.11 15.01 3.01
N PRO A 349 -30.87 14.53 4.24
CA PRO A 349 -30.71 15.32 5.46
C PRO A 349 -29.36 16.05 5.49
N ALA A 350 -29.34 17.27 6.05
CA ALA A 350 -28.13 18.09 6.19
C ALA A 350 -26.96 17.33 6.84
N SER A 351 -27.25 16.41 7.76
CA SER A 351 -26.23 15.60 8.41
C SER A 351 -25.46 14.69 7.45
N ALA A 352 -26.11 14.14 6.41
CA ALA A 352 -25.42 13.35 5.39
C ALA A 352 -24.54 14.22 4.50
N VAL A 353 -25.02 15.42 4.14
CA VAL A 353 -24.23 16.39 3.37
C VAL A 353 -22.98 16.83 4.13
N LEU A 354 -23.11 17.18 5.41
CA LEU A 354 -21.97 17.60 6.25
C LEU A 354 -20.97 16.47 6.48
N GLU A 355 -21.45 15.23 6.66
CA GLU A 355 -20.58 14.06 6.75
C GLU A 355 -19.81 13.82 5.44
N ALA A 356 -20.47 13.97 4.28
CA ALA A 356 -19.81 13.87 2.99
C ALA A 356 -18.72 14.93 2.81
N LEU A 357 -19.02 16.20 3.13
CA LEU A 357 -18.03 17.28 3.10
C LEU A 357 -16.85 16.99 4.00
N HIS A 358 -17.10 16.50 5.21
CA HIS A 358 -16.03 16.13 6.11
C HIS A 358 -15.15 15.00 5.54
N ARG A 359 -15.70 14.03 4.80
CA ARG A 359 -14.94 12.97 4.07
C ARG A 359 -14.11 13.49 2.89
N MET A 360 -14.42 14.67 2.39
CA MET A 360 -13.60 15.32 1.36
C MET A 360 -12.34 16.00 1.92
N SER A 361 -12.27 16.23 3.23
CA SER A 361 -11.03 16.70 3.85
C SER A 361 -9.93 15.62 3.68
N PRO A 362 -8.79 15.94 3.06
CA PRO A 362 -7.73 14.97 2.77
C PRO A 362 -7.21 14.33 4.06
N ARG A 363 -6.92 13.02 4.01
CA ARG A 363 -6.21 12.37 5.12
C ARG A 363 -4.72 12.71 4.97
N ARG A 364 -4.03 12.98 6.08
CA ARG A 364 -2.60 13.33 6.05
C ARG A 364 -1.73 12.22 5.43
N ALA A 365 -2.10 10.95 5.58
CA ALA A 365 -1.39 9.83 4.98
C ALA A 365 -1.34 9.93 3.44
N ASP A 366 -2.37 10.52 2.83
CA ASP A 366 -2.47 10.67 1.37
C ASP A 366 -1.51 11.74 0.83
N GLY A 367 -1.01 12.65 1.69
CA GLY A 367 -0.09 13.73 1.31
C GLY A 367 1.33 13.59 1.87
N ALA A 368 1.53 12.85 2.96
CA ALA A 368 2.84 12.72 3.61
C ALA A 368 3.76 11.69 2.92
N GLY A 369 3.31 11.05 1.84
CA GLY A 369 4.13 10.17 1.01
C GLY A 369 4.73 10.81 -0.25
N VAL A 370 4.44 12.08 -0.58
CA VAL A 370 4.76 12.63 -1.93
C VAL A 370 5.36 14.05 -1.93
N ALA A 371 5.82 14.57 -0.79
CA ALA A 371 6.51 15.87 -0.77
C ALA A 371 8.05 15.79 -0.85
N ASP A 372 8.62 14.60 -1.00
CA ASP A 372 10.01 14.44 -1.46
C ASP A 372 10.16 13.09 -2.20
N GLY A 373 10.49 13.12 -3.48
CA GLY A 373 10.70 11.95 -4.34
C GLY A 373 9.54 11.66 -5.31
N GLY A 374 9.68 12.09 -6.57
CA GLY A 374 8.69 11.87 -7.62
C GLY A 374 8.51 10.38 -7.99
N VAL A 375 7.26 9.98 -8.19
CA VAL A 375 6.88 8.74 -8.87
C VAL A 375 5.98 9.11 -10.04
N GLY A 376 6.30 8.53 -11.20
CA GLY A 376 5.59 8.70 -12.44
C GLY A 376 4.13 8.26 -12.32
N VAL A 377 3.31 8.95 -13.11
CA VAL A 377 1.91 8.65 -13.36
C VAL A 377 1.80 7.23 -13.93
N ASP A 378 1.28 6.30 -13.13
CA ASP A 378 0.51 5.17 -13.64
C ASP A 378 -0.85 5.20 -12.92
N ASP A 379 -1.90 5.43 -13.71
CA ASP A 379 -3.27 5.75 -13.29
C ASP A 379 -4.05 4.50 -12.84
N THR A 380 -3.61 3.85 -11.75
CA THR A 380 -4.46 2.92 -11.01
C THR A 380 -4.26 3.12 -9.51
N PRO A 381 -5.29 3.57 -8.76
CA PRO A 381 -5.20 3.59 -7.31
C PRO A 381 -5.14 2.14 -6.81
N ASP A 382 -3.98 1.72 -6.29
CA ASP A 382 -3.89 0.52 -5.49
C ASP A 382 -4.82 0.69 -4.29
N VAL A 383 -5.94 -0.02 -4.36
CA VAL A 383 -6.89 -0.19 -3.28
C VAL A 383 -6.13 -0.90 -2.17
N VAL A 384 -5.78 -0.16 -1.12
CA VAL A 384 -5.42 -0.80 0.16
C VAL A 384 -6.66 -1.58 0.57
N ASP A 385 -6.59 -2.91 0.54
CA ASP A 385 -7.69 -3.78 0.93
C ASP A 385 -8.18 -3.39 2.33
N ASP A 386 -9.38 -2.82 2.40
CA ASP A 386 -10.10 -2.44 3.62
C ASP A 386 -10.58 -3.69 4.42
N GLU A 387 -10.04 -4.89 4.17
CA GLU A 387 -10.46 -6.13 4.83
C GLU A 387 -10.15 -6.16 6.35
N ASP A 388 -9.32 -5.23 6.86
CA ASP A 388 -9.11 -5.02 8.30
C ASP A 388 -10.12 -4.06 8.96
N ALA A 389 -11.12 -3.56 8.22
CA ALA A 389 -12.16 -2.67 8.75
C ALA A 389 -13.13 -3.33 9.75
N ASP A 390 -13.15 -4.67 9.81
CA ASP A 390 -13.99 -5.45 10.73
C ASP A 390 -13.34 -5.73 12.10
N ASP A 391 -12.08 -5.32 12.33
CA ASP A 391 -11.54 -5.30 13.69
C ASP A 391 -12.06 -4.05 14.42
N PRO A 392 -12.94 -4.17 15.43
CA PRO A 392 -13.42 -3.03 16.21
C PRO A 392 -12.31 -2.30 16.98
N ALA A 393 -11.13 -2.91 17.15
CA ALA A 393 -9.93 -2.25 17.66
C ALA A 393 -9.17 -1.46 16.57
N TYR A 394 -9.40 -1.79 15.29
CA TYR A 394 -8.91 -1.11 14.09
C TYR A 394 -10.02 -0.26 13.44
N ASN A 395 -10.91 0.32 14.25
CA ASN A 395 -11.93 1.23 13.77
C ASN A 395 -11.28 2.53 13.26
N GLY A 396 -10.92 2.51 11.97
CA GLY A 396 -10.49 3.63 11.13
C GLY A 396 -9.95 4.83 11.90
N SER A 397 -8.68 4.76 12.32
CA SER A 397 -7.91 5.86 12.93
C SER A 397 -8.44 7.20 12.42
N ALA A 398 -9.03 7.98 13.31
CA ALA A 398 -9.53 9.32 13.04
C ALA A 398 -8.34 10.26 12.83
N ARG A 399 -7.59 9.98 11.76
CA ARG A 399 -6.41 10.69 11.32
C ARG A 399 -6.81 12.14 11.16
N TYR A 400 -6.02 12.99 11.80
CA TYR A 400 -6.05 14.44 11.63
C TYR A 400 -6.43 14.80 10.19
N ARG A 401 -7.64 15.31 9.99
CA ARG A 401 -8.10 15.65 8.65
C ARG A 401 -7.53 17.00 8.27
N GLY A 402 -7.02 17.09 7.05
CA GLY A 402 -6.53 18.35 6.49
C GLY A 402 -7.66 19.35 6.29
N HIS A 403 -7.30 20.56 5.86
CA HIS A 403 -8.27 21.57 5.48
C HIS A 403 -9.14 21.10 4.32
N LEU A 404 -10.41 21.51 4.32
CA LEU A 404 -11.26 21.34 3.13
C LEU A 404 -10.59 21.99 1.91
N PRO A 405 -10.75 21.41 0.70
CA PRO A 405 -10.38 22.08 -0.54
C PRO A 405 -10.93 23.52 -0.59
N ALA A 406 -10.15 24.47 -1.10
CA ALA A 406 -10.45 25.91 -1.00
C ALA A 406 -11.87 26.29 -1.47
N ALA A 407 -12.34 25.69 -2.57
CA ALA A 407 -13.69 25.93 -3.09
C ALA A 407 -14.79 25.46 -2.12
N LEU A 408 -14.61 24.29 -1.49
CA LEU A 408 -15.55 23.78 -0.48
C LEU A 408 -15.47 24.60 0.80
N ALA A 409 -14.27 24.99 1.22
CA ALA A 409 -14.08 25.86 2.37
C ALA A 409 -14.84 27.19 2.20
N GLN A 410 -14.79 27.80 1.01
CA GLN A 410 -15.52 29.04 0.71
C GLN A 410 -17.04 28.85 0.79
N ALA A 411 -17.58 27.77 0.20
CA ALA A 411 -19.00 27.47 0.25
C ALA A 411 -19.48 27.22 1.70
N VAL A 412 -18.68 26.48 2.49
CA VAL A 412 -18.98 26.24 3.91
C VAL A 412 -18.93 27.55 4.71
N VAL A 413 -17.95 28.43 4.46
CA VAL A 413 -17.88 29.76 5.11
C VAL A 413 -19.11 30.61 4.80
N GLN A 414 -19.58 30.60 3.54
CA GLN A 414 -20.81 31.31 3.16
C GLN A 414 -22.06 30.72 3.82
N LEU A 415 -22.14 29.39 3.90
CA LEU A 415 -23.23 28.69 4.58
C LEU A 415 -23.35 29.10 6.06
N ILE A 416 -22.23 29.18 6.78
CA ILE A 416 -22.22 29.46 8.23
C ILE A 416 -22.19 30.96 8.56
N ALA A 417 -22.02 31.85 7.58
CA ALA A 417 -21.96 33.30 7.79
C ALA A 417 -23.16 33.86 8.61
N PRO A 418 -24.42 33.38 8.43
CA PRO A 418 -25.54 33.84 9.23
C PRO A 418 -25.47 33.50 10.74
N LEU A 419 -24.64 32.53 11.14
CA LEU A 419 -24.47 32.19 12.56
C LEU A 419 -23.68 33.27 13.32
N GLY A 420 -22.77 33.96 12.64
CA GLY A 420 -21.92 35.01 13.22
C GLY A 420 -20.95 34.50 14.28
N ASP A 421 -20.52 35.41 15.15
CA ASP A 421 -19.66 35.18 16.32
C ASP A 421 -20.45 34.89 17.62
N ASP A 422 -21.76 34.72 17.51
CA ASP A 422 -22.69 34.50 18.62
C ASP A 422 -22.66 33.03 19.09
N PRO A 423 -22.16 32.71 20.29
CA PRO A 423 -22.06 31.31 20.73
C PRO A 423 -23.41 30.60 20.83
N GLU A 424 -24.52 31.33 21.09
CA GLU A 424 -25.85 30.73 21.23
C GLU A 424 -26.36 30.12 19.91
N THR A 425 -26.03 30.72 18.76
CA THR A 425 -26.46 30.22 17.43
C THR A 425 -25.75 28.93 17.06
N TRP A 426 -24.45 28.82 17.37
CA TRP A 426 -23.66 27.60 17.22
C TRP A 426 -24.18 26.45 18.11
N ILE A 427 -24.62 26.76 19.33
CA ILE A 427 -25.25 25.80 20.23
C ILE A 427 -26.62 25.34 19.71
N ALA A 428 -27.42 26.26 19.18
CA ALA A 428 -28.71 25.94 18.56
C ALA A 428 -28.54 25.03 17.33
N LEU A 429 -27.53 25.31 16.49
CA LEU A 429 -27.16 24.48 15.35
C LEU A 429 -26.86 23.04 15.78
N TYR A 430 -25.98 22.87 16.77
CA TYR A 430 -25.63 21.56 17.32
C TYR A 430 -26.85 20.75 17.78
N LYS A 431 -27.78 21.38 18.49
CA LYS A 431 -29.00 20.74 19.00
C LYS A 431 -29.96 20.31 17.88
N THR A 432 -29.98 21.04 16.78
CA THR A 432 -30.92 20.80 15.66
C THR A 432 -30.40 19.76 14.69
N LEU A 433 -29.09 19.69 14.50
CA LEU A 433 -28.41 18.94 13.44
C LEU A 433 -28.79 17.44 13.37
N ALA A 434 -28.88 16.74 14.51
CA ALA A 434 -29.04 15.27 14.53
C ALA A 434 -30.33 14.76 13.85
N ARG A 435 -31.37 15.59 13.81
CA ARG A 435 -32.72 15.20 13.41
C ARG A 435 -33.28 16.08 12.29
N PHE A 436 -32.45 16.94 11.71
CA PHE A 436 -32.92 17.89 10.71
C PHE A 436 -33.07 17.22 9.34
N PRO A 437 -34.30 17.10 8.81
CA PRO A 437 -34.53 16.38 7.56
C PRO A 437 -34.19 17.22 6.32
N GLY A 438 -34.14 18.55 6.46
CA GLY A 438 -33.92 19.48 5.36
C GLY A 438 -32.45 19.65 4.97
N SER A 439 -32.21 20.66 4.14
CA SER A 439 -30.89 21.04 3.61
C SER A 439 -30.01 21.75 4.65
N CYS A 440 -28.73 21.93 4.34
CA CYS A 440 -27.80 22.67 5.18
C CYS A 440 -28.21 24.15 5.35
N GLN A 441 -28.70 24.80 4.30
CA GLN A 441 -29.15 26.19 4.36
C GLN A 441 -30.37 26.36 5.28
N GLU A 442 -31.35 25.45 5.18
CA GLU A 442 -32.52 25.44 6.05
C GLU A 442 -32.14 25.15 7.51
N LEU A 443 -31.14 24.28 7.74
CA LEU A 443 -30.61 23.99 9.08
C LEU A 443 -30.02 25.24 9.74
N VAL A 444 -29.21 26.02 9.02
CA VAL A 444 -28.61 27.26 9.54
C VAL A 444 -29.70 28.30 9.83
N ALA A 445 -30.66 28.47 8.93
CA ALA A 445 -31.78 29.39 9.14
C ALA A 445 -32.60 29.02 10.39
N ALA A 446 -32.90 27.72 10.56
CA ALA A 446 -33.63 27.21 11.73
C ALA A 446 -32.86 27.45 13.05
N ALA A 447 -31.53 27.33 13.05
CA ALA A 447 -30.70 27.60 14.23
C ALA A 447 -30.74 29.08 14.64
N VAL A 448 -30.67 30.00 13.66
CA VAL A 448 -30.76 31.45 13.90
C VAL A 448 -32.14 31.83 14.43
N GLU A 449 -33.22 31.32 13.82
CA GLU A 449 -34.59 31.55 14.28
C GLU A 449 -34.82 31.03 15.70
N GLN A 450 -34.28 29.85 16.03
CA GLN A 450 -34.39 29.27 17.36
C GLN A 450 -33.79 30.19 18.45
N VAL A 451 -32.64 30.81 18.20
CA VAL A 451 -32.01 31.76 19.14
C VAL A 451 -32.84 33.04 19.27
N ALA A 452 -33.35 33.58 18.17
CA ALA A 452 -34.23 34.75 18.19
C ALA A 452 -35.46 34.51 19.09
N VAL A 453 -36.14 33.38 18.89
CA VAL A 453 -37.30 32.98 19.71
C VAL A 453 -36.91 32.75 21.17
N ALA A 454 -35.75 32.15 21.43
CA ALA A 454 -35.27 31.91 22.80
C ALA A 454 -35.00 33.23 23.55
N ARG A 455 -34.41 34.23 22.86
CA ARG A 455 -34.17 35.58 23.38
C ARG A 455 -35.46 36.32 23.68
N GLU A 456 -36.44 36.28 22.78
CA GLU A 456 -37.77 36.87 23.01
C GLU A 456 -38.45 36.27 24.26
N ARG A 457 -38.22 34.99 24.52
CA ARG A 457 -38.73 34.27 25.70
C ARG A 457 -37.85 34.38 26.94
N GLY A 458 -36.73 35.10 26.88
CA GLY A 458 -35.77 35.23 27.98
C GLY A 458 -35.15 33.90 28.43
N THR A 459 -35.08 32.90 27.54
CA THR A 459 -34.53 31.57 27.85
C THR A 459 -33.16 31.40 27.19
N PRO A 460 -32.05 31.31 27.94
CA PRO A 460 -30.72 31.21 27.34
C PRO A 460 -30.50 29.87 26.63
N VAL A 461 -29.77 29.89 25.51
CA VAL A 461 -29.41 28.66 24.76
C VAL A 461 -28.08 28.14 25.27
N VAL A 462 -28.14 27.28 26.29
CA VAL A 462 -26.93 26.79 26.97
C VAL A 462 -26.47 25.43 26.42
N TRP A 463 -25.16 25.20 26.41
CA TRP A 463 -24.56 23.91 26.08
C TRP A 463 -25.11 22.81 27.01
N THR A 464 -25.51 21.68 26.46
CA THR A 464 -26.02 20.54 27.25
C THR A 464 -24.88 19.89 28.02
N ARG A 465 -25.01 19.71 29.34
CA ARG A 465 -24.09 19.00 30.28
C ARG A 465 -22.62 18.99 29.83
N GLY A 466 -21.80 19.84 30.46
CA GLY A 466 -20.35 19.83 30.22
C GLY A 466 -19.76 18.44 30.39
N LEU A 467 -19.13 17.94 29.33
CA LEU A 467 -18.34 16.71 29.40
C LEU A 467 -16.88 17.05 29.66
N GLU A 468 -16.29 16.32 30.59
CA GLU A 468 -14.85 16.33 30.84
C GLU A 468 -14.07 15.72 29.65
N PRO A 469 -12.76 16.03 29.50
CA PRO A 469 -11.87 15.31 28.60
C PRO A 469 -11.78 13.80 28.94
N ARG A 470 -11.40 12.95 27.98
CA ARG A 470 -11.15 11.50 28.19
C ARG A 470 -9.90 11.14 27.42
N PHE A 471 -9.19 10.18 27.99
CA PHE A 471 -7.91 9.71 27.50
C PHE A 471 -7.97 8.19 27.35
N PRO A 472 -7.59 7.62 26.20
CA PRO A 472 -7.32 8.34 24.94
C PRO A 472 -8.56 9.12 24.46
N ALA A 473 -8.34 10.18 23.68
CA ALA A 473 -9.45 10.93 23.08
C ALA A 473 -10.13 10.05 22.04
N GLU A 474 -11.45 9.90 22.13
CA GLU A 474 -12.22 9.26 21.05
C GLU A 474 -12.53 10.28 19.97
N ALA A 475 -12.66 9.81 18.72
CA ALA A 475 -13.07 10.66 17.63
C ALA A 475 -14.47 11.23 17.91
N PRO A 476 -14.75 12.50 17.57
CA PRO A 476 -16.11 13.00 17.62
C PRO A 476 -16.99 12.22 16.62
N GLU A 477 -18.18 11.84 17.07
CA GLU A 477 -19.21 11.21 16.24
C GLU A 477 -20.45 12.10 16.08
N GLY A 478 -21.27 11.78 15.07
CA GLY A 478 -22.57 12.42 14.82
C GLY A 478 -22.50 13.94 14.79
N SER A 479 -23.40 14.61 15.51
CA SER A 479 -23.52 16.07 15.50
C SER A 479 -22.29 16.82 15.97
N ARG A 480 -21.49 16.24 16.89
CA ARG A 480 -20.27 16.89 17.38
C ARG A 480 -19.24 16.99 16.26
N LYS A 481 -19.05 15.90 15.53
CA LYS A 481 -18.13 15.84 14.38
C LYS A 481 -18.48 16.90 13.35
N GLN A 482 -19.75 16.99 12.99
CA GLN A 482 -20.24 17.90 11.98
C GLN A 482 -20.16 19.36 12.44
N LEU A 483 -20.51 19.65 13.69
CA LEU A 483 -20.33 20.99 14.28
C LEU A 483 -18.86 21.42 14.25
N TYR A 484 -17.94 20.55 14.66
CA TYR A 484 -16.53 20.90 14.74
C TYR A 484 -15.90 21.08 13.35
N ALA A 485 -16.34 20.30 12.35
CA ALA A 485 -15.95 20.52 10.96
C ALA A 485 -16.38 21.91 10.46
N LEU A 486 -17.62 22.33 10.77
CA LEU A 486 -18.12 23.67 10.44
C LEU A 486 -17.37 24.77 11.20
N LEU A 487 -17.13 24.60 12.50
CA LEU A 487 -16.43 25.58 13.31
C LEU A 487 -14.96 25.73 12.89
N ALA A 488 -14.27 24.64 12.55
CA ALA A 488 -12.91 24.68 12.05
C ALA A 488 -12.79 25.40 10.69
N ALA A 489 -13.86 25.44 9.90
CA ALA A 489 -13.94 26.22 8.66
C ALA A 489 -14.29 27.69 8.90
N ALA A 490 -14.80 28.06 10.08
CA ALA A 490 -15.17 29.43 10.40
C ALA A 490 -13.93 30.35 10.50
N PRO A 491 -14.05 31.67 10.27
CA PRO A 491 -12.93 32.60 10.50
C PRO A 491 -12.42 32.57 11.95
N ASP A 492 -11.12 32.81 12.16
CA ASP A 492 -10.47 32.77 13.49
C ASP A 492 -11.20 33.58 14.57
N HIS A 493 -11.77 34.73 14.24
CA HIS A 493 -12.50 35.56 15.21
C HIS A 493 -13.80 34.90 15.70
N VAL A 494 -14.51 34.19 14.81
CA VAL A 494 -15.70 33.41 15.16
C VAL A 494 -15.31 32.22 16.04
N GLN A 495 -14.26 31.49 15.65
CA GLN A 495 -13.77 30.36 16.45
C GLN A 495 -13.46 30.81 17.88
N ARG A 496 -12.70 31.90 18.04
CA ARG A 496 -12.35 32.47 19.35
C ARG A 496 -13.56 32.92 20.16
N ALA A 497 -14.59 33.48 19.52
CA ALA A 497 -15.80 33.92 20.22
C ALA A 497 -16.62 32.73 20.75
N VAL A 498 -16.68 31.62 20.00
CA VAL A 498 -17.47 30.42 20.34
C VAL A 498 -16.77 29.53 21.37
N ILE A 499 -15.44 29.39 21.30
CA ILE A 499 -14.62 28.51 22.17
C ILE A 499 -14.95 28.62 23.67
N PRO A 500 -15.10 29.81 24.28
CA PRO A 500 -15.41 29.95 25.71
C PRO A 500 -16.74 29.29 26.13
N ALA A 501 -17.68 29.08 25.20
CA ALA A 501 -18.98 28.46 25.47
C ALA A 501 -18.99 26.93 25.28
N LEU A 502 -17.88 26.35 24.82
CA LEU A 502 -17.74 24.92 24.57
C LEU A 502 -17.37 24.16 25.85
N ASP A 503 -17.76 22.89 25.93
CA ASP A 503 -17.30 22.00 26.99
C ASP A 503 -15.83 21.56 26.80
N ALA A 504 -15.20 21.06 27.86
CA ALA A 504 -13.79 20.67 27.83
C ALA A 504 -13.53 19.53 26.81
N ARG A 505 -14.49 18.63 26.63
CA ARG A 505 -14.49 17.60 25.57
C ARG A 505 -14.45 18.18 24.17
N ALA A 506 -15.24 19.20 23.90
CA ALA A 506 -15.32 19.87 22.61
C ALA A 506 -14.03 20.59 22.29
N VAL A 507 -13.44 21.27 23.28
CA VAL A 507 -12.11 21.89 23.16
C VAL A 507 -11.04 20.83 22.87
N GLN A 508 -11.08 19.69 23.58
CA GLN A 508 -10.19 18.55 23.29
C GLN A 508 -10.37 18.05 21.85
N HIS A 509 -11.60 17.83 21.39
CA HIS A 509 -11.84 17.32 20.03
C HIS A 509 -11.41 18.30 18.94
N LEU A 510 -11.65 19.61 19.12
CA LEU A 510 -11.23 20.65 18.19
C LEU A 510 -9.72 20.73 18.07
N THR A 511 -9.00 20.67 19.20
CA THR A 511 -7.54 20.77 19.21
C THR A 511 -6.86 19.53 18.63
N ILE A 512 -7.43 18.35 18.84
CA ILE A 512 -6.87 17.07 18.39
C ILE A 512 -7.21 16.76 16.93
N TYR A 513 -8.48 16.89 16.52
CA TYR A 513 -8.95 16.31 15.26
C TYR A 513 -9.09 17.30 14.10
N TYR A 514 -8.98 18.61 14.37
CA TYR A 514 -9.25 19.64 13.38
C TYR A 514 -8.09 20.62 13.21
N PRO A 515 -7.91 21.15 11.99
CA PRO A 515 -6.81 22.05 11.70
C PRO A 515 -7.12 23.48 12.13
N LEU A 516 -6.74 23.81 13.37
CA LEU A 516 -6.85 25.15 13.94
C LEU A 516 -5.62 25.99 13.61
N SER A 517 -5.78 27.31 13.47
CA SER A 517 -4.62 28.21 13.36
C SER A 517 -3.84 28.25 14.69
N ALA A 518 -2.54 28.55 14.64
CA ALA A 518 -1.73 28.75 15.85
C ALA A 518 -2.36 29.83 16.76
N ALA A 519 -2.95 30.85 16.16
CA ALA A 519 -3.55 31.97 16.86
C ALA A 519 -4.88 31.60 17.55
N VAL A 520 -5.64 30.62 17.03
CA VAL A 520 -6.80 30.04 17.72
C VAL A 520 -6.34 29.12 18.85
N ARG A 521 -5.31 28.28 18.63
CA ARG A 521 -4.76 27.40 19.68
C ARG A 521 -4.23 28.18 20.89
N THR A 522 -3.47 29.24 20.67
CA THR A 522 -3.02 30.12 21.76
C THR A 522 -4.19 30.71 22.53
N HIS A 523 -5.27 31.10 21.85
CA HIS A 523 -6.47 31.61 22.50
C HIS A 523 -7.19 30.53 23.34
N ILE A 524 -7.30 29.30 22.83
CA ILE A 524 -7.84 28.16 23.58
C ILE A 524 -7.08 27.99 24.90
N TYR A 525 -5.75 27.96 24.88
CA TYR A 525 -4.96 27.78 26.11
C TYR A 525 -5.09 28.97 27.07
N ALA A 526 -5.26 30.19 26.54
CA ALA A 526 -5.47 31.38 27.36
C ALA A 526 -6.83 31.39 28.06
N VAL A 527 -7.90 30.92 27.40
CA VAL A 527 -9.27 30.94 27.94
C VAL A 527 -9.61 29.69 28.74
N CYS A 528 -9.26 28.51 28.22
CA CYS A 528 -9.58 27.22 28.81
C CYS A 528 -8.51 26.73 29.80
N GLY A 529 -7.36 27.41 29.85
CA GLY A 529 -6.25 27.11 30.76
C GLY A 529 -5.40 25.90 30.34
N MET A 530 -4.45 25.55 31.21
CA MET A 530 -3.52 24.44 30.98
C MET A 530 -4.18 23.06 30.79
N PRO A 531 -5.33 22.72 31.42
CA PRO A 531 -6.02 21.46 31.15
C PRO A 531 -6.35 21.23 29.67
N ALA A 532 -6.60 22.29 28.89
CA ALA A 532 -6.82 22.17 27.45
C ALA A 532 -5.51 21.83 26.69
N ALA A 533 -4.37 22.38 27.11
CA ALA A 533 -3.06 22.04 26.52
C ALA A 533 -2.66 20.60 26.85
N VAL A 534 -2.88 20.15 28.09
CA VAL A 534 -2.66 18.75 28.51
C VAL A 534 -3.58 17.81 27.72
N ALA A 535 -4.85 18.18 27.56
CA ALA A 535 -5.80 17.38 26.79
C ALA A 535 -5.40 17.26 25.30
N ASN A 536 -4.87 18.33 24.72
CA ASN A 536 -4.34 18.31 23.35
C ASN A 536 -3.09 17.42 23.24
N ALA A 537 -2.17 17.51 24.21
CA ALA A 537 -0.94 16.73 24.26
C ALA A 537 -1.14 15.21 24.41
N ALA A 538 -2.31 14.79 24.89
CA ALA A 538 -2.61 13.38 25.14
C ALA A 538 -3.23 12.66 23.94
N HIS A 539 -2.62 12.84 22.76
CA HIS A 539 -3.01 12.18 21.51
C HIS A 539 -1.78 11.72 20.71
N TRP A 540 -1.87 10.56 20.06
CA TRP A 540 -0.73 9.97 19.33
C TRP A 540 -0.57 10.49 17.89
N GLU A 541 -1.63 11.00 17.30
CA GLU A 541 -1.69 11.48 15.92
C GLU A 541 -1.80 13.01 15.91
N MET A 542 -0.74 13.70 16.32
CA MET A 542 -0.68 15.16 16.27
C MET A 542 0.26 15.63 15.15
N PRO A 543 -0.05 16.75 14.48
CA PRO A 543 0.89 17.43 13.60
C PRO A 543 2.17 17.86 14.32
N GLN A 544 3.31 17.80 13.61
CA GLN A 544 4.60 18.23 14.16
C GLN A 544 4.56 19.70 14.64
N ASP A 545 3.89 20.61 13.93
CA ASP A 545 3.76 22.02 14.35
C ASP A 545 2.96 22.17 15.66
N VAL A 546 1.99 21.28 15.90
CA VAL A 546 1.21 21.23 17.15
C VAL A 546 2.06 20.67 18.28
N ILE A 547 2.78 19.57 18.02
CA ILE A 547 3.76 19.00 18.97
C ILE A 547 4.78 20.06 19.35
N ASP A 548 5.34 20.77 18.36
CA ASP A 548 6.33 21.81 18.59
C ASP A 548 5.76 22.96 19.42
N GLY A 549 4.55 23.42 19.11
CA GLY A 549 3.87 24.47 19.86
C GLY A 549 3.55 24.07 21.31
N LEU A 550 3.24 22.79 21.57
CA LEU A 550 3.01 22.26 22.92
C LEU A 550 4.32 22.08 23.69
N LEU A 551 5.38 21.57 23.06
CA LEU A 551 6.70 21.43 23.67
C LEU A 551 7.30 22.80 24.05
N ASP A 552 6.99 23.85 23.28
CA ASP A 552 7.41 25.22 23.56
C ASP A 552 6.78 25.83 24.82
N LEU A 553 5.72 25.22 25.38
CA LEU A 553 5.12 25.64 26.64
C LEU A 553 6.02 25.30 27.85
N ASP A 554 6.88 24.28 27.73
CA ASP A 554 7.72 23.75 28.81
C ASP A 554 6.93 23.53 30.13
N ASP A 555 5.64 23.15 30.00
CA ASP A 555 4.78 22.84 31.13
C ASP A 555 4.95 21.37 31.55
N PRO A 556 5.13 21.05 32.86
CA PRO A 556 5.37 19.68 33.31
C PRO A 556 4.27 18.68 32.96
N GLU A 557 3.00 19.08 33.01
CA GLU A 557 1.86 18.19 32.74
C GLU A 557 1.68 17.98 31.23
N VAL A 558 1.89 19.04 30.43
CA VAL A 558 1.92 18.94 28.96
C VAL A 558 3.06 18.02 28.52
N ASN A 559 4.26 18.18 29.09
CA ASN A 559 5.40 17.32 28.80
C ASN A 559 5.12 15.86 29.18
N ALA A 560 4.47 15.59 30.31
CA ALA A 560 4.09 14.24 30.71
C ALA A 560 3.08 13.61 29.73
N ALA A 561 2.09 14.37 29.27
CA ALA A 561 1.11 13.93 28.27
C ALA A 561 1.76 13.66 26.90
N LEU A 562 2.62 14.57 26.41
CA LEU A 562 3.40 14.37 25.18
C LEU A 562 4.34 13.17 25.30
N TYR A 563 4.85 12.88 26.49
CA TYR A 563 5.66 11.71 26.74
C TYR A 563 4.86 10.41 26.59
N ASP A 564 3.66 10.33 27.17
CA ASP A 564 2.84 9.11 27.12
C ASP A 564 2.24 8.87 25.73
N PHE A 565 1.71 9.93 25.12
CA PHE A 565 0.89 9.81 23.92
C PHE A 565 1.56 10.39 22.67
N GLY A 566 2.34 11.46 22.80
CA GLY A 566 2.89 12.18 21.65
C GLY A 566 3.96 11.39 20.87
N ALA A 567 3.96 11.57 19.54
CA ALA A 567 4.98 11.07 18.63
C ALA A 567 6.28 11.92 18.68
N ILE A 568 6.82 12.12 19.89
CA ILE A 568 8.05 12.88 20.11
C ILE A 568 9.30 12.00 19.95
N SER A 569 10.39 12.61 19.50
CA SER A 569 11.69 11.93 19.33
C SER A 569 12.26 11.46 20.67
N GLN A 570 13.20 10.52 20.62
CA GLN A 570 13.92 10.07 21.81
C GLN A 570 14.72 11.21 22.46
N ASP A 571 15.27 12.13 21.67
CA ASP A 571 16.00 13.30 22.19
C ASP A 571 15.09 14.24 22.99
N GLU A 572 13.86 14.47 22.51
CA GLU A 572 12.87 15.25 23.25
C GLU A 572 12.45 14.55 24.55
N ARG A 573 12.34 13.21 24.56
CA ARG A 573 12.11 12.44 25.78
C ARG A 573 13.25 12.62 26.79
N VAL A 574 14.50 12.52 26.34
CA VAL A 574 15.69 12.74 27.17
C VAL A 574 15.70 14.17 27.73
N ARG A 575 15.38 15.17 26.91
CA ARG A 575 15.27 16.57 27.32
C ARG A 575 14.22 16.76 28.42
N ILE A 576 13.02 16.22 28.22
CA ILE A 576 11.90 16.29 29.19
C ILE A 576 12.32 15.64 30.51
N CYS A 577 12.88 14.44 30.49
CA CYS A 577 13.33 13.75 31.69
C CYS A 577 14.45 14.52 32.42
N ALA A 578 15.35 15.19 31.68
CA ALA A 578 16.38 16.04 32.24
C ALA A 578 15.87 17.38 32.79
N GLY A 579 14.58 17.70 32.63
CA GLY A 579 14.00 18.98 33.06
C GLY A 579 14.60 20.17 32.31
N ARG A 580 15.07 19.97 31.07
CA ARG A 580 15.72 21.02 30.27
C ARG A 580 14.69 21.79 29.44
N PRO A 581 14.69 23.14 29.47
CA PRO A 581 13.77 23.94 28.67
C PRO A 581 14.12 23.80 27.19
N ARG A 582 13.10 23.78 26.32
CA ARG A 582 13.30 23.53 24.89
C ARG A 582 14.08 24.64 24.19
N ARG A 583 13.80 25.89 24.55
CA ARG A 583 14.45 27.08 23.99
C ARG A 583 15.79 27.43 24.67
N GLY A 584 16.32 26.51 25.46
CA GLY A 584 17.52 26.74 26.27
C GLY A 584 17.28 27.66 27.47
N GLY A 585 18.33 27.88 28.25
CA GLY A 585 18.32 28.64 29.49
C GLY A 585 18.49 27.77 30.75
N ASP A 586 18.78 28.44 31.86
CA ASP A 586 19.16 27.77 33.12
C ASP A 586 17.95 27.39 34.00
N ARG A 587 16.73 27.73 33.56
CA ARG A 587 15.50 27.40 34.31
C ARG A 587 15.18 25.91 34.17
N VAL A 588 15.30 25.17 35.27
CA VAL A 588 14.89 23.76 35.36
C VAL A 588 13.37 23.65 35.27
N VAL A 589 12.88 22.86 34.32
CA VAL A 589 11.47 22.46 34.21
C VAL A 589 11.22 21.32 35.20
N PRO A 590 10.29 21.47 36.16
CA PRO A 590 9.97 20.41 37.11
C PRO A 590 9.47 19.14 36.41
N VAL A 591 9.80 17.98 36.96
CA VAL A 591 9.23 16.70 36.52
C VAL A 591 7.82 16.55 37.11
N SER A 592 6.83 16.28 36.26
CA SER A 592 5.46 16.03 36.72
C SER A 592 5.34 14.68 37.46
N PRO A 593 4.57 14.59 38.55
CA PRO A 593 4.21 13.32 39.18
C PRO A 593 3.59 12.31 38.20
N ALA A 594 2.80 12.77 37.22
CA ALA A 594 2.16 11.92 36.22
C ALA A 594 3.21 11.20 35.35
N LEU A 595 4.36 11.83 35.09
CA LEU A 595 5.47 11.20 34.38
C LEU A 595 6.12 10.09 35.22
N GLY A 596 6.25 10.28 36.54
CA GLY A 596 6.72 9.23 37.45
C GLY A 596 5.78 8.03 37.51
N GLU A 597 4.46 8.28 37.59
CA GLU A 597 3.44 7.22 37.54
C GLU A 597 3.45 6.48 36.20
N LEU A 598 3.67 7.21 35.09
CA LEU A 598 3.86 6.62 33.77
C LEU A 598 5.05 5.67 33.76
N PHE A 599 6.20 6.09 34.27
CA PHE A 599 7.37 5.23 34.35
C PHE A 599 7.08 3.97 35.17
N ALA A 600 6.43 4.11 36.33
CA ALA A 600 6.09 2.99 37.20
C ALA A 600 5.17 1.94 36.55
N ARG A 601 4.27 2.36 35.64
CA ARG A 601 3.37 1.44 34.90
C ARG A 601 3.95 0.95 33.56
N THR A 602 4.90 1.68 32.97
CA THR A 602 5.46 1.37 31.64
C THR A 602 6.13 0.01 31.62
N SER A 603 5.83 -0.80 30.60
CA SER A 603 6.46 -2.12 30.42
C SER A 603 7.84 -1.97 29.78
N PRO A 604 8.90 -2.53 30.37
CA PRO A 604 10.23 -2.51 29.75
C PRO A 604 10.30 -3.35 28.48
N ALA A 605 9.38 -4.30 28.27
CA ALA A 605 9.39 -5.18 27.10
C ALA A 605 8.98 -4.45 25.80
N SER A 606 8.14 -3.42 25.89
CA SER A 606 7.63 -2.69 24.73
C SER A 606 8.14 -1.25 24.60
N ARG A 607 8.61 -0.64 25.71
CA ARG A 607 8.98 0.78 25.77
C ARG A 607 10.27 0.99 26.57
N ARG A 608 11.28 0.14 26.34
CA ARG A 608 12.59 0.23 27.05
C ARG A 608 13.24 1.60 26.86
N ASN A 609 13.32 2.07 25.62
CA ASN A 609 13.87 3.38 25.25
C ASN A 609 13.18 4.54 25.99
N TRP A 610 11.87 4.46 26.24
CA TRP A 610 11.15 5.47 27.02
C TRP A 610 11.62 5.48 28.47
N LEU A 611 11.89 4.33 29.08
CA LEU A 611 12.43 4.31 30.44
C LEU A 611 13.88 4.83 30.46
N LEU A 612 14.68 4.48 29.46
CA LEU A 612 16.09 4.88 29.38
C LEU A 612 16.32 6.36 29.06
N ALA A 613 15.30 7.11 28.66
CA ALA A 613 15.43 8.57 28.55
C ALA A 613 15.76 9.25 29.88
N ALA A 614 15.48 8.60 31.02
CA ALA A 614 15.77 9.12 32.35
C ALA A 614 17.20 8.85 32.84
N LEU A 615 18.08 8.21 32.03
CA LEU A 615 19.46 7.89 32.41
C LEU A 615 20.24 9.10 32.91
N ASP A 616 20.08 10.25 32.26
CA ASP A 616 20.74 11.51 32.63
C ASP A 616 19.78 12.51 33.30
N SER A 617 18.61 12.05 33.77
CA SER A 617 17.60 12.96 34.33
C SER A 617 18.06 13.68 35.60
N GLY A 618 18.84 12.95 36.41
CA GLY A 618 19.17 13.31 37.78
C GLY A 618 17.96 13.41 38.71
N ASP A 619 16.73 13.19 38.24
CA ASP A 619 15.52 13.35 39.04
C ASP A 619 15.24 12.09 39.87
N PRO A 620 15.15 12.17 41.21
CA PRO A 620 14.96 10.99 42.06
C PRO A 620 13.69 10.20 41.75
N LEU A 621 12.60 10.85 41.33
CA LEU A 621 11.33 10.19 41.01
C LEU A 621 11.51 9.28 39.78
N LEU A 622 12.08 9.82 38.71
CA LEU A 622 12.28 9.10 37.45
C LEU A 622 13.36 8.03 37.59
N VAL A 623 14.46 8.32 38.29
CA VAL A 623 15.54 7.35 38.53
C VAL A 623 15.01 6.12 39.27
N ARG A 624 14.25 6.31 40.36
CA ARG A 624 13.66 5.21 41.13
C ARG A 624 12.67 4.40 40.29
N ALA A 625 11.78 5.07 39.57
CA ALA A 625 10.80 4.40 38.71
C ALA A 625 11.47 3.62 37.56
N MET A 626 12.45 4.21 36.87
CA MET A 626 13.22 3.55 35.82
C MET A 626 13.96 2.32 36.34
N LEU A 627 14.71 2.43 37.45
CA LEU A 627 15.44 1.31 38.04
C LEU A 627 14.53 0.20 38.59
N GLY A 628 13.29 0.54 38.95
CA GLY A 628 12.27 -0.42 39.34
C GLY A 628 11.77 -1.29 38.18
N ARG A 629 11.79 -0.75 36.96
CA ARG A 629 11.22 -1.39 35.76
C ARG A 629 12.28 -1.97 34.83
N THR A 630 13.44 -1.33 34.75
CA THR A 630 14.49 -1.67 33.80
C THR A 630 15.78 -2.04 34.51
N ARG A 631 16.34 -3.20 34.16
CA ARG A 631 17.70 -3.56 34.54
C ARG A 631 18.69 -2.93 33.56
N LEU A 632 19.52 -2.02 34.07
CA LEU A 632 20.68 -1.49 33.34
C LEU A 632 21.72 -2.59 33.19
N GLN A 633 22.11 -2.89 31.96
CA GLN A 633 23.03 -3.99 31.66
C GLN A 633 24.50 -3.54 31.67
N THR A 634 24.73 -2.25 31.49
CA THR A 634 26.03 -1.66 31.24
C THR A 634 26.51 -0.84 32.44
N ASP A 635 27.82 -0.79 32.67
CA ASP A 635 28.38 0.10 33.69
C ASP A 635 28.25 1.58 33.32
N PRO A 636 28.43 2.00 32.04
CA PRO A 636 28.12 3.36 31.62
C PRO A 636 26.70 3.81 31.96
N GLY A 637 25.68 2.98 31.69
CA GLY A 637 24.30 3.31 32.05
C GLY A 637 24.12 3.56 33.55
N ARG A 638 24.73 2.72 34.41
CA ARG A 638 24.66 2.86 35.87
C ARG A 638 25.40 4.11 36.37
N LEU A 639 26.58 4.38 35.82
CA LEU A 639 27.39 5.55 36.18
C LEU A 639 26.70 6.85 35.77
N ARG A 640 26.09 6.91 34.57
CA ARG A 640 25.31 8.08 34.11
C ARG A 640 24.18 8.44 35.08
N VAL A 641 23.44 7.44 35.56
CA VAL A 641 22.38 7.64 36.56
C VAL A 641 22.93 8.23 37.85
N ALA A 642 24.01 7.67 38.38
CA ALA A 642 24.62 8.15 39.61
C ALA A 642 25.20 9.56 39.45
N ILE A 643 25.91 9.83 38.35
CA ILE A 643 26.49 11.14 38.03
C ILE A 643 25.40 12.18 37.87
N GLY A 644 24.34 11.91 37.08
CA GLY A 644 23.25 12.86 36.89
C GLY A 644 22.51 13.17 38.20
N LEU A 645 22.31 12.17 39.06
CA LEU A 645 21.70 12.36 40.38
C LEU A 645 22.60 13.19 41.31
N TRP A 646 23.92 12.93 41.27
CA TRP A 646 24.91 13.69 42.03
C TRP A 646 25.00 15.15 41.56
N GLU A 647 25.07 15.39 40.26
CA GLU A 647 25.16 16.73 39.68
C GLU A 647 23.93 17.59 40.03
N ARG A 648 22.75 16.97 40.09
CA ARG A 648 21.49 17.70 40.35
C ARG A 648 21.13 17.82 41.84
N HIS A 649 21.39 16.81 42.65
CA HIS A 649 20.95 16.74 44.06
C HIS A 649 22.06 16.40 45.07
N GLY A 650 23.31 16.26 44.61
CA GLY A 650 24.47 16.03 45.46
C GLY A 650 24.70 14.56 45.89
N PRO A 651 25.79 14.30 46.62
CA PRO A 651 26.18 12.96 47.07
C PRO A 651 25.12 12.28 47.96
N ASP A 652 24.41 13.05 48.78
CA ASP A 652 23.40 12.52 49.71
C ASP A 652 22.23 11.87 48.96
N ALA A 653 21.87 12.39 47.78
CA ALA A 653 20.83 11.78 46.96
C ALA A 653 21.28 10.42 46.39
N VAL A 654 22.56 10.31 46.01
CA VAL A 654 23.14 9.02 45.59
C VAL A 654 23.20 8.05 46.76
N ALA A 655 23.57 8.51 47.97
CA ALA A 655 23.54 7.69 49.18
C ALA A 655 22.12 7.16 49.46
N ALA A 656 21.13 8.04 49.43
CA ALA A 656 19.73 7.68 49.61
C ALA A 656 19.23 6.67 48.57
N LEU A 657 19.67 6.79 47.30
CA LEU A 657 19.37 5.80 46.27
C LEU A 657 20.00 4.43 46.58
N LEU A 658 21.23 4.38 47.10
CA LEU A 658 21.89 3.13 47.48
C LEU A 658 21.23 2.46 48.68
N ASP A 659 20.65 3.25 49.59
CA ASP A 659 19.91 2.76 50.76
C ASP A 659 18.46 2.37 50.43
N GLU A 660 17.98 2.67 49.22
CA GLU A 660 16.63 2.33 48.78
C GLU A 660 16.43 0.82 48.65
N THR A 661 15.32 0.34 49.19
CA THR A 661 14.92 -1.08 49.15
C THR A 661 13.64 -1.28 48.34
N GLU A 662 12.88 -0.21 48.11
CA GLU A 662 11.61 -0.22 47.39
C GLU A 662 11.69 0.61 46.11
N PHE A 663 11.57 -0.07 44.97
CA PHE A 663 11.55 0.57 43.66
C PHE A 663 10.17 0.43 43.01
N PRO A 664 9.52 1.53 42.58
CA PRO A 664 8.18 1.50 41.98
C PRO A 664 8.06 0.50 40.82
N GLY A 665 7.01 -0.32 40.85
CA GLY A 665 6.72 -1.32 39.81
C GLY A 665 7.66 -2.52 39.76
N ARG A 666 8.60 -2.64 40.71
CA ARG A 666 9.44 -3.83 40.91
C ARG A 666 8.78 -4.78 41.90
N ARG A 667 8.86 -6.09 41.64
CA ARG A 667 8.48 -7.09 42.65
C ARG A 667 9.44 -7.02 43.84
N PRO A 668 8.96 -7.20 45.09
CA PRO A 668 9.83 -7.23 46.27
C PRO A 668 11.00 -8.19 46.05
N SER A 669 12.22 -7.64 46.06
CA SER A 669 13.45 -8.39 45.82
C SER A 669 14.51 -7.88 46.77
N THR A 670 15.28 -8.79 47.36
CA THR A 670 16.39 -8.44 48.25
C THR A 670 17.59 -7.87 47.51
N LYS A 671 17.60 -7.85 46.17
CA LYS A 671 18.74 -7.39 45.36
C LYS A 671 18.51 -6.00 44.81
N HIS A 672 19.36 -5.05 45.20
CA HIS A 672 19.38 -3.70 44.63
C HIS A 672 19.63 -3.72 43.09
N PRO A 673 19.10 -2.76 42.30
CA PRO A 673 19.31 -2.71 40.85
C PRO A 673 20.80 -2.60 40.43
N PHE A 674 21.58 -1.87 41.22
CA PHE A 674 23.04 -1.82 41.08
C PHE A 674 23.72 -3.06 41.68
N PRO A 675 24.70 -3.66 40.98
CA PRO A 675 25.46 -4.78 41.50
C PRO A 675 26.37 -4.34 42.67
N PRO A 676 26.82 -5.27 43.53
CA PRO A 676 27.68 -4.96 44.68
C PRO A 676 28.98 -4.21 44.32
N ALA A 677 29.58 -4.51 43.17
CA ALA A 677 30.77 -3.81 42.70
C ALA A 677 30.50 -2.32 42.45
N MET A 678 29.37 -1.99 41.82
CA MET A 678 28.94 -0.61 41.60
C MET A 678 28.57 0.08 42.93
N HIS A 679 27.94 -0.63 43.87
CA HIS A 679 27.70 -0.14 45.23
C HIS A 679 28.99 0.31 45.93
N ASN A 680 30.01 -0.56 45.92
CA ASN A 680 31.30 -0.26 46.55
C ASN A 680 31.97 0.94 45.89
N GLN A 681 31.93 1.02 44.56
CA GLN A 681 32.49 2.13 43.81
C GLN A 681 31.79 3.46 44.13
N LEU A 682 30.45 3.47 44.17
CA LEU A 682 29.68 4.67 44.50
C LEU A 682 29.89 5.09 45.96
N ARG A 683 29.94 4.15 46.92
CA ARG A 683 30.26 4.45 48.33
C ARG A 683 31.66 5.01 48.51
N ALA A 684 32.65 4.50 47.76
CA ALA A 684 34.00 5.05 47.78
C ALA A 684 34.04 6.49 47.23
N ALA A 685 33.28 6.79 46.17
CA ALA A 685 33.17 8.15 45.66
C ALA A 685 32.47 9.11 46.64
N ILE A 686 31.40 8.67 47.32
CA ILE A 686 30.72 9.42 48.40
C ILE A 686 31.67 9.72 49.56
N GLY A 687 32.58 8.78 49.88
CA GLY A 687 33.56 8.90 50.96
C GLY A 687 34.87 9.61 50.60
N ALA A 688 34.97 10.23 49.41
CA ALA A 688 36.14 11.03 49.03
C ALA A 688 36.28 12.29 49.92
N ASP A 689 37.47 12.88 49.96
CA ASP A 689 37.77 14.03 50.81
C ASP A 689 36.91 15.26 50.45
N THR A 690 36.54 15.40 49.18
CA THR A 690 35.59 16.42 48.68
C THR A 690 34.54 15.85 47.73
N PRO A 691 33.31 16.41 47.69
CA PRO A 691 32.29 15.98 46.73
C PRO A 691 32.71 16.10 45.26
N GLU A 692 33.52 17.10 44.92
CA GLU A 692 34.02 17.33 43.57
C GLU A 692 35.02 16.24 43.14
N GLU A 693 35.87 15.78 44.06
CA GLU A 693 36.78 14.66 43.78
C GLU A 693 36.04 13.34 43.57
N GLY A 694 35.01 13.09 44.38
CA GLY A 694 34.13 11.93 44.22
C GLY A 694 33.44 11.92 42.85
N LEU A 695 32.84 13.05 42.47
CA LEU A 695 32.19 13.21 41.16
C LEU A 695 33.19 13.04 40.00
N ARG A 696 34.37 13.65 40.09
CA ARG A 696 35.44 13.51 39.09
C ARG A 696 35.86 12.05 38.93
N ALA A 697 36.03 11.31 40.03
CA ALA A 697 36.37 9.88 39.98
C ALA A 697 35.29 9.04 39.25
N LEU A 698 34.01 9.36 39.44
CA LEU A 698 32.92 8.72 38.69
C LEU A 698 32.94 9.08 37.20
N GLN A 699 33.21 10.34 36.87
CA GLN A 699 33.34 10.80 35.48
C GLN A 699 34.52 10.13 34.77
N GLU A 700 35.67 9.98 35.44
CA GLU A 700 36.83 9.25 34.94
C GLU A 700 36.50 7.76 34.72
N ALA A 701 35.77 7.13 35.65
CA ALA A 701 35.31 5.76 35.48
C ALA A 701 34.33 5.60 34.30
N LEU A 702 33.43 6.57 34.10
CA LEU A 702 32.52 6.59 32.96
C LEU A 702 33.29 6.75 31.64
N ALA A 703 34.29 7.64 31.59
CA ALA A 703 35.15 7.83 30.42
C ALA A 703 35.92 6.55 30.08
N ALA A 704 36.49 5.86 31.09
CA ALA A 704 37.16 4.59 30.90
C ALA A 704 36.21 3.50 30.36
N ALA A 705 35.00 3.39 30.93
CA ALA A 705 33.99 2.41 30.49
C ALA A 705 33.41 2.70 29.09
N ARG A 706 33.55 3.94 28.60
CA ARG A 706 33.18 4.38 27.23
C ARG A 706 34.33 4.33 26.23
N SER A 707 35.52 3.86 26.63
CA SER A 707 36.64 3.64 25.70
C SER A 707 36.27 2.67 24.58
N ALA A 708 36.85 2.85 23.39
CA ALA A 708 36.59 2.00 22.22
C ALA A 708 36.81 0.51 22.54
N ASP A 709 37.88 0.19 23.26
CA ASP A 709 38.19 -1.18 23.71
C ASP A 709 37.09 -1.76 24.61
N SER A 710 36.59 -0.98 25.58
CA SER A 710 35.52 -1.43 26.49
C SER A 710 34.19 -1.64 25.76
N VAL A 711 33.89 -0.78 24.79
CA VAL A 711 32.71 -0.91 23.92
C VAL A 711 32.81 -2.17 23.06
N ALA A 712 33.93 -2.35 22.37
CA ALA A 712 34.15 -3.54 21.54
C ALA A 712 34.10 -4.82 22.38
N GLN A 713 34.75 -4.82 23.55
CA GLN A 713 34.70 -5.95 24.47
C GLN A 713 33.27 -6.28 24.91
N PHE A 714 32.41 -5.28 25.12
CA PHE A 714 31.00 -5.49 25.47
C PHE A 714 30.18 -6.07 24.32
N LEU A 715 30.27 -5.47 23.12
CA LEU A 715 29.51 -5.90 21.95
C LEU A 715 29.89 -7.33 21.51
N LEU A 716 31.18 -7.66 21.58
CA LEU A 716 31.75 -8.94 21.14
C LEU A 716 31.72 -10.05 22.20
N ARG A 717 31.09 -9.83 23.37
CA ARG A 717 30.93 -10.89 24.39
C ARG A 717 30.19 -12.09 23.83
N ARG A 718 30.65 -13.31 24.15
CA ARG A 718 30.01 -14.57 23.69
C ARG A 718 28.68 -14.90 24.38
N THR A 719 28.33 -14.18 25.45
CA THR A 719 27.15 -14.47 26.28
C THR A 719 25.96 -13.59 25.91
N GLY A 720 24.76 -14.17 25.82
CA GLY A 720 23.53 -13.45 25.45
C GLY A 720 23.41 -13.24 23.94
N LYS A 721 22.29 -12.66 23.50
CA LYS A 721 22.09 -12.34 22.08
C LYS A 721 22.75 -11.02 21.69
N ALA A 722 23.29 -10.95 20.49
CA ALA A 722 24.10 -9.82 20.04
C ALA A 722 23.28 -8.58 19.67
N ASP A 723 22.11 -8.78 19.06
CA ASP A 723 21.08 -7.78 18.82
C ASP A 723 20.66 -7.08 20.12
N GLU A 724 20.34 -7.86 21.16
CA GLU A 724 20.01 -7.32 22.48
C GLU A 724 21.18 -6.53 23.08
N ARG A 725 22.44 -6.96 22.87
CA ARG A 725 23.62 -6.20 23.33
C ARG A 725 23.79 -4.89 22.57
N LEU A 726 23.57 -4.88 21.25
CA LEU A 726 23.65 -3.67 20.45
C LEU A 726 22.55 -2.67 20.85
N GLU A 727 21.32 -3.14 21.06
CA GLU A 727 20.22 -2.33 21.59
C GLU A 727 20.57 -1.75 22.97
N HIS A 728 21.12 -2.57 23.88
CA HIS A 728 21.59 -2.08 25.17
C HIS A 728 22.73 -1.06 25.04
N PHE A 729 23.63 -1.23 24.08
CA PHE A 729 24.71 -0.27 23.83
C PHE A 729 24.13 1.08 23.41
N GLU A 730 23.32 1.10 22.36
CA GLU A 730 22.72 2.33 21.80
C GLU A 730 21.92 3.08 22.86
N ALA A 731 21.17 2.34 23.68
CA ALA A 731 20.31 2.94 24.67
C ALA A 731 21.04 3.41 25.94
N GLU A 732 22.12 2.74 26.37
CA GLU A 732 22.78 3.02 27.66
C GLU A 732 24.12 3.75 27.56
N TYR A 733 24.88 3.60 26.47
CA TYR A 733 26.22 4.18 26.37
C TYR A 733 26.20 5.66 26.03
N GLY A 734 25.24 6.15 25.24
CA GLY A 734 25.13 7.58 24.88
C GLY A 734 26.33 8.12 24.10
N ILE A 735 27.01 7.25 23.35
CA ILE A 735 28.09 7.58 22.42
C ILE A 735 27.86 6.81 21.12
N PRO A 736 28.34 7.31 19.95
CA PRO A 736 28.26 6.56 18.71
C PRO A 736 29.13 5.29 18.78
N LEU A 737 28.81 4.31 17.93
CA LEU A 737 29.62 3.10 17.78
C LEU A 737 31.04 3.45 17.31
N PRO A 738 32.10 2.87 17.91
CA PRO A 738 33.48 3.14 17.53
C PRO A 738 33.87 2.35 16.27
N TRP A 739 33.23 2.67 15.15
CA TRP A 739 33.33 1.91 13.89
C TRP A 739 34.76 1.66 13.41
N ALA A 740 35.64 2.67 13.50
CA ALA A 740 37.03 2.54 13.09
C ALA A 740 37.75 1.43 13.90
N HIS A 741 37.49 1.37 15.21
CA HIS A 741 38.08 0.37 16.09
C HIS A 741 37.46 -1.02 15.87
N LEU A 742 36.13 -1.10 15.69
CA LEU A 742 35.47 -2.36 15.34
C LEU A 742 35.94 -2.92 13.99
N THR A 743 36.21 -2.05 13.01
CA THR A 743 36.72 -2.45 11.70
C THR A 743 38.13 -3.01 11.82
N ALA A 744 39.03 -2.30 12.52
CA ALA A 744 40.40 -2.79 12.76
C ALA A 744 40.41 -4.14 13.51
N LEU A 745 39.55 -4.32 14.51
CA LEU A 745 39.43 -5.59 15.22
C LEU A 745 38.90 -6.73 14.32
N ALA A 746 37.97 -6.44 13.41
CA ALA A 746 37.45 -7.44 12.48
C ALA A 746 38.50 -7.90 11.46
N GLU A 747 39.42 -7.01 11.06
CA GLU A 747 40.56 -7.32 10.20
C GLU A 747 41.58 -8.23 10.92
N GLU A 748 41.79 -8.02 12.22
CA GLU A 748 42.68 -8.86 13.04
C GLU A 748 42.03 -10.22 13.39
N GLN A 749 40.72 -10.21 13.67
CA GLN A 749 39.98 -11.38 14.12
C GLN A 749 38.53 -11.34 13.65
N ALA A 750 38.13 -12.36 12.89
CA ALA A 750 36.73 -12.55 12.52
C ALA A 750 35.83 -12.65 13.76
N PHE A 751 34.76 -11.85 13.75
CA PHE A 751 33.73 -11.87 14.79
C PHE A 751 32.85 -13.12 14.65
N ALA A 752 32.23 -13.52 15.76
CA ALA A 752 31.21 -14.57 15.72
C ALA A 752 29.96 -14.09 14.96
N ASP A 753 29.22 -15.03 14.35
CA ASP A 753 28.08 -14.75 13.47
C ASP A 753 27.04 -13.80 14.09
N GLY A 754 26.68 -14.01 15.36
CA GLY A 754 25.71 -13.19 16.08
C GLY A 754 26.10 -11.71 16.13
N PRO A 755 27.27 -11.35 16.72
CA PRO A 755 27.81 -9.99 16.67
C PRO A 755 27.91 -9.40 15.26
N SER A 756 28.41 -10.16 14.28
CA SER A 756 28.52 -9.67 12.91
C SER A 756 27.16 -9.34 12.29
N ALA A 757 26.16 -10.20 12.51
CA ALA A 757 24.78 -9.99 12.06
C ALA A 757 24.18 -8.73 12.68
N ALA A 758 24.29 -8.56 14.00
CA ALA A 758 23.76 -7.40 14.70
C ALA A 758 24.42 -6.10 14.20
N LEU A 759 25.73 -6.09 14.00
CA LEU A 759 26.44 -4.95 13.44
C LEU A 759 26.06 -4.68 11.99
N ALA A 760 25.89 -5.71 11.15
CA ALA A 760 25.48 -5.55 9.75
C ALA A 760 24.08 -4.94 9.60
N SER A 761 23.16 -5.26 10.50
CA SER A 761 21.82 -4.66 10.57
C SER A 761 21.82 -3.19 11.00
N HIS A 762 22.91 -2.68 11.57
CA HIS A 762 22.99 -1.28 11.95
C HIS A 762 23.09 -0.37 10.71
N ARG A 763 22.28 0.69 10.66
CA ARG A 763 22.22 1.63 9.52
C ARG A 763 23.57 2.29 9.19
N ASP A 764 24.36 2.59 10.22
CA ASP A 764 25.66 3.25 10.09
C ASP A 764 26.84 2.26 9.97
N CYS A 765 26.57 0.97 9.74
CA CYS A 765 27.63 -0.04 9.61
C CYS A 765 28.51 0.23 8.39
N PRO A 766 29.85 0.30 8.55
CA PRO A 766 30.77 0.58 7.46
C PRO A 766 30.81 -0.58 6.45
N ARG A 767 30.98 -0.24 5.16
CA ARG A 767 31.01 -1.21 4.05
C ARG A 767 31.99 -2.36 4.29
N GLN A 768 33.16 -2.11 4.87
CA GLN A 768 34.17 -3.13 5.16
C GLN A 768 33.61 -4.28 6.02
N LEU A 769 32.84 -3.94 7.07
CA LEU A 769 32.21 -4.93 7.94
C LEU A 769 31.05 -5.66 7.24
N LEU A 770 30.27 -4.94 6.43
CA LEU A 770 29.19 -5.54 5.63
C LEU A 770 29.74 -6.55 4.61
N VAL A 771 30.82 -6.19 3.91
CA VAL A 771 31.53 -7.05 2.94
C VAL A 771 32.12 -8.27 3.63
N ALA A 772 32.79 -8.09 4.78
CA ALA A 772 33.33 -9.20 5.55
C ALA A 772 32.23 -10.16 6.04
N TYR A 773 31.09 -9.62 6.50
CA TYR A 773 29.96 -10.42 6.93
C TYR A 773 29.29 -11.18 5.77
N LEU A 774 29.10 -10.51 4.63
CA LEU A 774 28.53 -11.08 3.41
C LEU A 774 29.36 -12.26 2.89
N ALA A 775 30.69 -12.18 2.99
CA ALA A 775 31.59 -13.26 2.61
C ALA A 775 31.59 -14.44 3.60
N ALA A 776 31.30 -14.18 4.89
CA ALA A 776 31.36 -15.18 5.94
C ALA A 776 30.07 -16.00 6.12
N VAL A 777 28.90 -15.43 5.77
CA VAL A 777 27.60 -16.02 6.12
C VAL A 777 26.78 -16.39 4.87
N PRO A 778 26.36 -17.67 4.72
CA PRO A 778 25.46 -18.07 3.66
C PRO A 778 24.06 -17.44 3.79
N LEU A 779 23.59 -16.78 2.73
CA LEU A 779 22.26 -16.14 2.62
C LEU A 779 21.08 -17.12 2.67
N ALA A 780 21.34 -18.42 2.51
CA ALA A 780 20.31 -19.47 2.61
C ALA A 780 19.86 -19.73 4.05
N MET A 781 20.64 -19.31 5.05
CA MET A 781 20.23 -19.44 6.44
C MET A 781 19.14 -18.41 6.75
N ARG A 782 17.87 -18.86 6.82
CA ARG A 782 16.71 -18.08 7.32
C ARG A 782 16.84 -17.62 8.80
N VAL A 783 18.04 -17.67 9.36
CA VAL A 783 18.33 -17.37 10.77
C VAL A 783 18.37 -15.86 11.00
N HIS A 784 18.55 -15.06 9.93
CA HIS A 784 18.56 -13.61 10.00
C HIS A 784 17.65 -13.03 8.91
N ASP A 785 16.85 -12.04 9.31
CA ASP A 785 16.01 -11.27 8.40
C ASP A 785 16.88 -10.63 7.30
N ARG A 786 16.45 -10.69 6.04
CA ARG A 786 17.23 -10.15 4.91
C ARG A 786 17.18 -8.62 4.83
N ASP A 787 16.40 -8.00 5.69
CA ASP A 787 16.21 -6.55 5.80
C ASP A 787 17.52 -5.75 5.81
N TRP A 788 18.58 -6.28 6.45
CA TRP A 788 19.87 -5.59 6.49
C TRP A 788 20.51 -5.47 5.09
N LEU A 789 20.37 -6.50 4.26
CA LEU A 789 20.96 -6.55 2.92
C LEU A 789 20.22 -5.58 1.99
N ASP A 790 18.89 -5.61 2.03
CA ASP A 790 18.05 -4.72 1.24
C ASP A 790 18.30 -3.25 1.61
N THR A 791 18.38 -2.96 2.92
CA THR A 791 18.71 -1.62 3.43
C THR A 791 20.12 -1.20 3.03
N ALA A 792 21.12 -2.08 3.17
CA ALA A 792 22.50 -1.77 2.81
C ALA A 792 22.68 -1.53 1.31
N LEU A 793 21.99 -2.28 0.45
CA LEU A 793 22.00 -2.05 -0.99
C LEU A 793 21.27 -0.74 -1.33
N ALA A 794 20.08 -0.50 -0.78
CA ALA A 794 19.32 0.73 -1.02
C ALA A 794 20.07 2.01 -0.60
N ASP A 795 20.82 1.95 0.50
CA ASP A 795 21.66 3.05 0.99
C ASP A 795 22.98 3.20 0.21
N GLY A 796 23.31 2.27 -0.72
CA GLY A 796 24.59 2.22 -1.42
C GLY A 796 25.79 1.82 -0.54
N ARG A 797 25.53 1.31 0.68
CA ARG A 797 26.56 0.80 1.60
C ARG A 797 27.12 -0.56 1.17
N LEU A 798 26.33 -1.32 0.40
CA LEU A 798 26.78 -2.46 -0.38
C LEU A 798 26.48 -2.20 -1.86
N LEU A 799 27.33 -2.75 -2.73
CA LEU A 799 27.13 -2.70 -4.18
C LEU A 799 26.60 -4.06 -4.68
N PRO A 800 25.80 -4.09 -5.77
CA PRO A 800 25.41 -5.36 -6.40
C PRO A 800 26.61 -6.25 -6.80
N GLY A 801 27.76 -5.64 -7.11
CA GLY A 801 29.02 -6.35 -7.36
C GLY A 801 29.54 -7.12 -6.14
N ASP A 802 29.34 -6.59 -4.92
CA ASP A 802 29.73 -7.27 -3.68
C ASP A 802 28.92 -8.55 -3.47
N LEU A 803 27.60 -8.45 -3.73
CA LEU A 803 26.70 -9.60 -3.67
C LEU A 803 27.07 -10.68 -4.68
N LEU A 804 27.35 -10.29 -5.93
CA LEU A 804 27.77 -11.23 -6.96
C LEU A 804 29.11 -11.91 -6.62
N ALA A 805 30.08 -11.16 -6.08
CA ALA A 805 31.41 -11.69 -5.86
C ALA A 805 31.54 -12.56 -4.61
N LEU A 806 30.84 -12.22 -3.53
CA LEU A 806 31.15 -12.74 -2.18
C LEU A 806 30.05 -13.59 -1.58
N ALA A 807 28.80 -13.38 -1.99
CA ALA A 807 27.69 -14.05 -1.33
C ALA A 807 27.48 -15.47 -1.84
N SER A 808 27.00 -16.32 -0.93
CA SER A 808 26.65 -17.72 -1.19
C SER A 808 25.34 -18.05 -0.48
N PRO A 809 24.56 -19.05 -0.91
CA PRO A 809 24.72 -19.82 -2.14
C PRO A 809 24.37 -19.01 -3.39
N ALA A 810 25.01 -19.32 -4.51
CA ALA A 810 24.81 -18.68 -5.81
C ALA A 810 23.32 -18.54 -6.21
N GLY A 811 22.51 -19.59 -6.02
CA GLY A 811 21.08 -19.53 -6.37
C GLY A 811 20.29 -18.47 -5.61
N VAL A 812 20.61 -18.25 -4.34
CA VAL A 812 19.98 -17.21 -3.52
C VAL A 812 20.40 -15.81 -3.98
N VAL A 813 21.66 -15.65 -4.38
CA VAL A 813 22.18 -14.38 -4.92
C VAL A 813 21.42 -13.97 -6.19
N VAL A 814 21.23 -14.90 -7.12
CA VAL A 814 20.51 -14.61 -8.38
C VAL A 814 19.04 -14.29 -8.11
N GLU A 815 18.41 -14.99 -7.17
CA GLU A 815 17.05 -14.68 -6.71
C GLU A 815 16.96 -13.25 -6.16
N CYS A 816 17.81 -12.88 -5.19
CA CYS A 816 17.80 -11.53 -4.59
C CYS A 816 17.96 -10.44 -5.66
N LEU A 817 18.93 -10.59 -6.57
CA LEU A 817 19.15 -9.61 -7.65
C LEU A 817 17.96 -9.48 -8.60
N THR A 818 17.24 -10.58 -8.84
CA THR A 818 16.04 -10.58 -9.69
C THR A 818 14.89 -9.89 -8.99
N GLN A 819 14.65 -10.20 -7.71
CA GLN A 819 13.62 -9.51 -6.91
C GLN A 819 13.88 -8.01 -6.82
N MET A 820 15.14 -7.59 -6.65
CA MET A 820 15.51 -6.16 -6.68
C MET A 820 15.21 -5.51 -8.04
N SER A 821 15.48 -6.21 -9.14
CA SER A 821 15.17 -5.73 -10.49
C SER A 821 13.65 -5.63 -10.74
N GLU A 822 12.87 -6.55 -10.19
CA GLU A 822 11.40 -6.59 -10.33
C GLU A 822 10.71 -5.51 -9.49
N ASN A 823 11.20 -5.26 -8.27
CA ASN A 823 10.66 -4.26 -7.34
C ASN A 823 10.97 -2.80 -7.72
N GLY A 824 11.47 -2.55 -8.94
CA GLY A 824 11.74 -1.22 -9.46
C GLY A 824 12.87 -0.49 -8.73
N TRP A 825 13.88 -1.21 -8.20
CA TRP A 825 14.97 -0.63 -7.41
C TRP A 825 15.68 0.52 -8.14
N ALA A 826 15.83 0.43 -9.47
CA ALA A 826 16.40 1.48 -10.31
C ALA A 826 15.64 2.83 -10.24
N GLY A 827 14.36 2.83 -9.84
CA GLY A 827 13.58 4.05 -9.64
C GLY A 827 13.76 4.70 -8.27
N ARG A 828 14.20 3.95 -7.24
CA ARG A 828 14.33 4.46 -5.85
C ARG A 828 15.70 5.05 -5.55
N SER A 829 16.77 4.57 -6.19
CA SER A 829 18.14 5.05 -5.97
C SER A 829 18.36 6.51 -6.39
N GLY A 830 17.45 7.09 -7.20
CA GLY A 830 17.51 8.48 -7.63
C GLY A 830 17.14 9.52 -6.56
N SER A 831 16.69 9.09 -5.37
CA SER A 831 16.25 9.98 -4.28
C SER A 831 17.26 10.12 -3.12
N ALA A 832 18.52 9.66 -3.29
CA ALA A 832 19.54 9.88 -2.28
C ALA A 832 19.88 11.38 -2.20
N ARG A 833 19.62 11.97 -1.03
CA ARG A 833 19.90 13.35 -0.59
C ARG A 833 20.88 14.11 -1.49
N SER A 834 20.36 15.15 -2.13
CA SER A 834 21.13 16.27 -2.68
C SER A 834 22.10 16.81 -1.61
N VAL A 835 23.37 16.40 -1.70
CA VAL A 835 24.50 17.13 -1.13
C VAL A 835 25.13 17.91 -2.29
N GLY A 836 24.61 19.12 -2.52
CA GLY A 836 25.23 20.15 -3.35
C GLY A 836 25.04 20.05 -4.87
N PRO A 837 24.96 21.20 -5.59
CA PRO A 837 24.78 21.22 -7.04
C PRO A 837 26.12 20.95 -7.73
N VAL A 838 26.30 19.73 -8.25
CA VAL A 838 27.26 19.48 -9.32
C VAL A 838 26.47 19.47 -10.63
N GLY A 839 26.83 20.39 -11.54
CA GLY A 839 26.14 20.58 -12.82
C GLY A 839 26.22 19.37 -13.75
N PRO A 840 25.55 19.42 -14.92
CA PRO A 840 25.45 18.29 -15.84
C PRO A 840 26.85 17.91 -16.34
N VAL A 841 27.38 16.79 -15.84
CA VAL A 841 28.65 16.21 -16.30
C VAL A 841 28.38 15.44 -17.59
N GLY A 842 29.13 15.81 -18.63
CA GLY A 842 29.08 15.17 -19.95
C GLY A 842 29.57 13.73 -19.92
N LEU A 843 29.06 12.94 -20.87
CA LEU A 843 29.22 11.49 -21.05
C LEU A 843 30.65 10.96 -21.29
N ASP A 844 31.71 11.74 -21.05
CA ASP A 844 33.11 11.34 -21.32
C ASP A 844 34.05 11.48 -20.11
N GLY A 845 33.53 11.45 -18.89
CA GLY A 845 34.34 11.39 -17.66
C GLY A 845 34.80 9.96 -17.36
N ALA A 846 35.99 9.58 -17.84
CA ALA A 846 36.72 8.41 -17.37
C ALA A 846 37.25 8.63 -15.93
N ASP A 847 37.27 7.56 -15.15
CA ASP A 847 38.01 7.37 -13.89
C ASP A 847 37.45 7.99 -12.60
N ASP A 848 36.15 7.82 -12.31
CA ASP A 848 35.74 7.63 -10.91
C ASP A 848 35.69 6.11 -10.63
N PRO A 849 36.70 5.52 -9.95
CA PRO A 849 36.71 4.09 -9.64
C PRO A 849 35.55 3.66 -8.72
N ASP A 850 34.85 4.62 -8.10
CA ASP A 850 33.71 4.37 -7.21
C ASP A 850 32.35 4.62 -7.88
N ALA A 851 32.30 4.97 -9.17
CA ALA A 851 31.03 5.05 -9.91
C ALA A 851 30.34 3.68 -9.89
N PRO A 852 29.02 3.61 -9.61
CA PRO A 852 28.32 2.33 -9.46
C PRO A 852 28.35 1.56 -10.78
N VAL A 853 29.21 0.55 -10.84
CA VAL A 853 29.31 -0.38 -11.96
C VAL A 853 27.95 -1.04 -12.12
N SER A 854 27.38 -0.97 -13.33
CA SER A 854 26.10 -1.63 -13.58
C SER A 854 26.19 -3.12 -13.21
N PRO A 855 25.15 -3.73 -12.61
CA PRO A 855 25.17 -5.15 -12.25
C PRO A 855 25.57 -6.06 -13.42
N ARG A 856 25.20 -5.66 -14.66
CA ARG A 856 25.62 -6.33 -15.89
C ARG A 856 27.13 -6.30 -16.10
N ALA A 857 27.77 -5.14 -15.95
CA ALA A 857 29.21 -5.02 -16.13
C ALA A 857 29.98 -5.80 -15.06
N ALA A 858 29.52 -5.77 -13.80
CA ALA A 858 30.09 -6.59 -12.73
C ALA A 858 29.99 -8.09 -13.03
N ALA A 859 28.82 -8.56 -13.49
CA ALA A 859 28.63 -9.96 -13.89
C ALA A 859 29.54 -10.38 -15.04
N LEU A 860 29.71 -9.55 -16.07
CA LEU A 860 30.61 -9.83 -17.21
C LEU A 860 32.07 -9.89 -16.78
N SER A 861 32.51 -9.00 -15.89
CA SER A 861 33.87 -9.05 -15.33
C SER A 861 34.12 -10.33 -14.53
N LEU A 862 33.14 -10.79 -13.75
CA LEU A 862 33.23 -12.05 -13.01
C LEU A 862 33.31 -13.26 -13.95
N MET A 863 32.54 -13.28 -15.04
CA MET A 863 32.61 -14.35 -16.05
C MET A 863 33.99 -14.43 -16.68
N ALA A 864 34.54 -13.30 -17.11
CA ALA A 864 35.88 -13.24 -17.68
C ALA A 864 36.95 -13.73 -16.69
N ALA A 865 36.84 -13.34 -15.41
CA ALA A 865 37.76 -13.79 -14.37
C ALA A 865 37.64 -15.29 -14.05
N ALA A 866 36.44 -15.86 -14.18
CA ALA A 866 36.17 -17.28 -13.96
C ALA A 866 36.49 -18.18 -15.17
N GLY A 867 36.92 -17.60 -16.30
CA GLY A 867 37.11 -18.34 -17.56
C GLY A 867 35.79 -18.79 -18.21
N PHE A 868 34.67 -18.20 -17.82
CA PHE A 868 33.35 -18.50 -18.37
C PHE A 868 33.14 -17.72 -19.66
N ASP A 869 32.93 -18.41 -20.79
CA ASP A 869 32.65 -17.77 -22.07
C ASP A 869 31.14 -17.53 -22.22
N PRO A 870 30.64 -16.27 -22.13
CA PRO A 870 29.22 -15.99 -22.30
C PRO A 870 28.72 -16.31 -23.72
N ALA A 871 29.60 -16.51 -24.70
CA ALA A 871 29.25 -16.93 -26.05
C ALA A 871 29.06 -18.46 -26.19
N ASP A 872 29.53 -19.27 -25.24
CA ASP A 872 29.35 -20.72 -25.25
C ASP A 872 28.04 -21.13 -24.57
N PRO A 873 27.06 -21.73 -25.30
CA PRO A 873 25.82 -22.18 -24.69
C PRO A 873 25.98 -23.33 -23.68
N GLU A 874 27.07 -24.11 -23.74
CA GLU A 874 27.31 -25.21 -22.80
C GLU A 874 27.68 -24.69 -21.41
N HIS A 875 28.52 -23.65 -21.34
CA HIS A 875 28.88 -22.97 -20.10
C HIS A 875 27.62 -22.52 -19.33
N TRP A 876 26.68 -21.87 -20.02
CA TRP A 876 25.37 -21.50 -19.46
C TRP A 876 24.52 -22.69 -19.03
N ALA A 877 24.47 -23.74 -19.86
CA ALA A 877 23.65 -24.90 -19.60
C ALA A 877 24.05 -25.62 -18.31
N VAL A 878 25.37 -25.80 -18.11
CA VAL A 878 25.92 -26.38 -16.90
C VAL A 878 25.65 -25.48 -15.70
N GLY A 879 25.92 -24.17 -15.80
CA GLY A 879 25.70 -23.22 -14.71
C GLY A 879 24.26 -23.19 -14.21
N VAL A 880 23.28 -23.12 -15.12
CA VAL A 880 21.84 -23.11 -14.78
C VAL A 880 21.39 -24.42 -14.13
N ARG A 881 21.97 -25.57 -14.53
CA ARG A 881 21.63 -26.87 -13.92
C ARG A 881 22.20 -27.05 -12.52
N LEU A 882 23.37 -26.47 -12.26
CA LEU A 882 24.01 -26.54 -10.95
C LEU A 882 23.43 -25.55 -9.93
N ILE A 883 22.90 -24.40 -10.39
CA ILE A 883 22.53 -23.26 -9.53
C ILE A 883 21.67 -23.62 -8.30
N GLY A 884 20.73 -24.57 -8.45
CA GLY A 884 19.76 -24.90 -7.41
C GLY A 884 20.38 -25.58 -6.20
N ASP A 885 21.48 -26.31 -6.39
CA ASP A 885 22.15 -27.11 -5.35
C ASP A 885 23.60 -26.64 -5.10
N PHE A 886 24.05 -25.59 -5.79
CA PHE A 886 25.41 -25.07 -5.67
C PHE A 886 25.59 -24.21 -4.41
N ALA A 887 26.35 -24.72 -3.44
CA ALA A 887 26.55 -24.08 -2.15
C ALA A 887 27.52 -22.87 -2.19
N GLY A 888 28.36 -22.78 -3.23
CA GLY A 888 29.39 -21.75 -3.36
C GLY A 888 28.88 -20.41 -3.88
N THR A 889 29.82 -19.52 -4.21
CA THR A 889 29.58 -18.18 -4.77
C THR A 889 29.31 -18.22 -6.28
N ILE A 890 28.89 -17.10 -6.88
CA ILE A 890 28.69 -17.00 -8.33
C ILE A 890 30.01 -17.22 -9.11
N PRO A 891 31.17 -16.63 -8.73
CA PRO A 891 32.44 -16.91 -9.41
C PRO A 891 32.83 -18.38 -9.37
N GLU A 892 32.63 -19.06 -8.24
CA GLU A 892 32.90 -20.49 -8.10
C GLU A 892 31.98 -21.34 -8.97
N LEU A 893 30.70 -20.98 -9.06
CA LEU A 893 29.74 -21.63 -9.96
C LEU A 893 30.16 -21.46 -11.43
N LEU A 894 30.52 -20.24 -11.83
CA LEU A 894 30.94 -19.93 -13.20
C LEU A 894 32.21 -20.71 -13.57
N ALA A 895 33.20 -20.74 -12.68
CA ALA A 895 34.45 -21.49 -12.91
C ALA A 895 34.20 -23.00 -12.97
N THR A 896 33.31 -23.52 -12.11
CA THR A 896 32.90 -24.94 -12.14
C THR A 896 32.15 -25.28 -13.43
N ALA A 897 31.29 -24.38 -13.90
CA ALA A 897 30.55 -24.57 -15.15
C ALA A 897 31.49 -24.59 -16.36
N ALA A 898 32.44 -23.65 -16.45
CA ALA A 898 33.45 -23.62 -17.50
C ALA A 898 34.30 -24.90 -17.52
N ALA A 899 34.78 -25.34 -16.35
CA ALA A 899 35.61 -26.55 -16.23
C ALA A 899 34.88 -27.87 -16.54
N ILE A 900 33.55 -27.91 -16.45
CA ILE A 900 32.74 -29.08 -16.83
C ILE A 900 32.38 -29.06 -18.32
N ALA A 901 32.26 -27.87 -18.91
CA ALA A 901 31.87 -27.70 -20.30
C ALA A 901 33.05 -27.88 -21.27
N ASP A 902 34.25 -27.47 -20.87
CA ASP A 902 35.51 -27.69 -21.59
C ASP A 902 36.02 -29.14 -21.47
#